data_AF-A0A7X9IFN5-F1
#
_entry.id   AF-A0A7X9IFN5-F1
#
_cell.length_a   1.000
_cell.length_b   1.000
_cell.length_c   1.000
_cell.angle_alpha   90.00
_cell.angle_beta   90.00
_cell.angle_gamma   90.00
#
_symmetry.space_group_name_H-M   'P 1'
#
loop_
_entity.id
_entity.type
_entity.pdbx_description
1 polymer ?
#
loop_
_entity_poly.entity_id
_entity_poly.type
_entity_poly.pdbx_seq_one_letter_code
_entity_poly.pdbx_strand_id
1 'polypeptide(L)'
;MISRRPTYLLLAVMGLGIGLCCPTDVQAAPPQFNATLKVTTTSLSPFPAPDRKFLFALTLDEYFPLVKLAPGKEYEFSYNPKDTLLTYTRNYRKNQGLIPVSSDVQAFVDRRVELNLKSMSSDINRTSLMKDQQNKAGGLFNIQIPIRSKTFESLFGEGGAGLKVSGYRKITFSGRSTWTDGQSSVYAQQSKFPSLNMEQVYRFDINGTIGSKISVSVSQDSRNDLPLANRLILRYKGNEDDVLQTIEAGNTTLDLPSTQFLKYSTRVQGLFGIKATAKIADLTITTIASQEKGSTEAVEITAGSASSSKRVLRDVEYRRRTIFDLGRIARDSTYWPLSDTLPKPGIDEFDYYAGDSIMLAILYQDDKPYNAIDRAGRPAGICYVDPRDTLRADPTNLYTEAGNFEKIDQASYYVNPTSFYVVFTEQVLGDDDILGAFIVVRRADRSIDTIGNISGDTLRLKLIKPTSYSRINHHVWEYEWRNVYLLSSASLDPSGLEVDVFRGSTINYNQEADPNALNYQSGNGVKYLQLLGLDRYDASNARIPDGEIDKNSNVIDASLGLLIFPDRHPFDSRLLYAIGTNGDTVRLAETVPEIYTQTTESITRAASKYYLSIATKERGNSVIDLQSTNIIEGSEIVTYNGATL
;
A
#
# COMPACT_ATOMS: atom_id res chain seq x y z
N MET A 1 -13.32 -65.76 -48.01
CA MET A 1 -13.59 -65.34 -46.63
C MET A 1 -12.80 -64.08 -46.31
N ILE A 2 -13.52 -62.95 -46.20
CA ILE A 2 -13.36 -61.81 -45.25
C ILE A 2 -11.96 -61.16 -45.21
N SER A 3 -11.68 -60.10 -45.99
CA SER A 3 -12.08 -58.67 -45.84
C SER A 3 -11.00 -57.81 -45.15
N ARG A 4 -10.22 -57.09 -45.96
CA ARG A 4 -9.40 -55.94 -45.58
C ARG A 4 -10.28 -54.69 -45.42
N ARG A 5 -10.04 -53.87 -44.38
CA ARG A 5 -10.42 -52.45 -44.36
C ARG A 5 -9.31 -51.59 -43.71
N PRO A 6 -9.09 -50.36 -44.22
CA PRO A 6 -8.03 -49.46 -43.75
C PRO A 6 -8.49 -48.61 -42.56
N THR A 7 -7.56 -48.23 -41.70
CA THR A 7 -7.81 -47.35 -40.55
C THR A 7 -7.69 -45.89 -41.00
N TYR A 8 -8.80 -45.17 -40.94
CA TYR A 8 -8.87 -43.72 -41.14
C TYR A 8 -8.45 -43.00 -39.85
N LEU A 9 -7.53 -42.05 -39.99
CA LEU A 9 -7.21 -41.03 -39.00
C LEU A 9 -8.33 -39.97 -39.07
N LEU A 10 -9.08 -39.78 -37.99
CA LEU A 10 -10.17 -38.79 -37.93
C LEU A 10 -9.85 -37.76 -36.84
N LEU A 11 -9.65 -36.52 -37.29
CA LEU A 11 -9.63 -35.30 -36.49
C LEU A 11 -10.92 -35.20 -35.67
N ALA A 12 -10.79 -34.84 -34.39
CA ALA A 12 -11.90 -34.32 -33.59
C ALA A 12 -11.46 -33.01 -32.93
N VAL A 13 -11.78 -31.90 -33.60
CA VAL A 13 -11.86 -30.56 -33.01
C VAL A 13 -13.29 -30.07 -33.24
N MET A 14 -13.87 -29.50 -32.19
CA MET A 14 -15.18 -28.84 -32.04
C MET A 14 -16.40 -29.67 -31.64
N GLY A 15 -17.03 -29.23 -30.55
CA GLY A 15 -18.48 -29.28 -30.38
C GLY A 15 -18.95 -29.57 -28.97
N LEU A 16 -19.01 -28.57 -28.08
CA LEU A 16 -20.04 -28.44 -27.03
C LEU A 16 -19.92 -27.09 -26.28
N GLY A 17 -20.64 -26.07 -26.75
CA GLY A 17 -21.38 -25.12 -25.90
C GLY A 17 -22.86 -25.54 -26.01
N ILE A 18 -23.68 -25.58 -24.97
CA ILE A 18 -24.29 -24.56 -24.10
C ILE A 18 -24.88 -25.41 -22.93
N GLY A 19 -24.99 -25.08 -21.65
CA GLY A 19 -24.96 -23.87 -20.83
C GLY A 19 -25.59 -24.28 -19.49
N LEU A 20 -25.04 -23.85 -18.35
CA LEU A 20 -25.69 -23.92 -17.04
C LEU A 20 -24.99 -22.94 -16.08
N CYS A 21 -25.81 -22.20 -15.35
CA CYS A 21 -25.47 -21.05 -14.51
C CYS A 21 -24.57 -21.35 -13.30
N CYS A 22 -23.84 -20.29 -12.89
CA CYS A 22 -23.38 -19.94 -11.53
C CYS A 22 -22.15 -20.65 -10.90
N PRO A 23 -21.46 -19.96 -9.96
CA PRO A 23 -20.00 -19.96 -9.84
C PRO A 23 -19.48 -20.97 -8.83
N THR A 24 -18.25 -21.43 -9.01
CA THR A 24 -17.52 -22.20 -7.99
C THR A 24 -16.13 -21.64 -7.77
N ASP A 25 -16.02 -20.81 -6.73
CA ASP A 25 -14.82 -20.74 -5.89
C ASP A 25 -14.56 -22.13 -5.30
N VAL A 26 -13.39 -22.71 -5.56
CA VAL A 26 -12.94 -23.92 -4.87
C VAL A 26 -11.98 -23.48 -3.75
N GLN A 27 -12.56 -23.03 -2.63
CA GLN A 27 -11.87 -23.03 -1.35
C GLN A 27 -11.91 -24.45 -0.78
N ALA A 28 -10.74 -25.07 -0.62
CA ALA A 28 -10.62 -26.31 0.13
C ALA A 28 -10.85 -26.04 1.62
N ALA A 29 -11.96 -26.53 2.16
CA ALA A 29 -12.28 -26.46 3.59
C ALA A 29 -11.36 -27.39 4.41
N PRO A 30 -10.85 -26.96 5.58
CA PRO A 30 -10.11 -27.82 6.49
C PRO A 30 -11.06 -28.80 7.22
N PRO A 31 -10.61 -30.02 7.59
CA PRO A 31 -11.46 -31.00 8.26
C PRO A 31 -11.82 -30.54 9.69
N GLN A 32 -13.12 -30.47 9.98
CA GLN A 32 -13.65 -30.25 11.32
C GLN A 32 -13.84 -31.60 12.04
N PHE A 33 -13.29 -31.72 13.26
CA PHE A 33 -13.62 -32.80 14.19
C PHE A 33 -14.56 -32.26 15.26
N ASN A 34 -15.78 -32.77 15.33
CA ASN A 34 -16.73 -32.50 16.42
C ASN A 34 -16.63 -33.59 17.48
N ALA A 35 -16.41 -33.20 18.73
CA ALA A 35 -16.64 -34.05 19.90
C ALA A 35 -17.37 -33.24 20.97
N THR A 36 -18.59 -33.66 21.30
CA THR A 36 -19.44 -33.03 22.31
C THR A 36 -19.19 -33.69 23.67
N LEU A 37 -18.75 -32.91 24.67
CA LEU A 37 -18.71 -33.36 26.06
C LEU A 37 -19.70 -32.53 26.89
N LYS A 38 -20.79 -33.18 27.32
CA LYS A 38 -21.69 -32.69 28.36
C LYS A 38 -21.14 -33.13 29.71
N VAL A 39 -20.82 -32.20 30.61
CA VAL A 39 -20.76 -32.48 32.05
C VAL A 39 -21.37 -31.32 32.84
N THR A 40 -22.35 -31.66 33.67
CA THR A 40 -23.17 -30.78 34.51
C THR A 40 -22.41 -30.34 35.77
N THR A 41 -22.64 -29.10 36.21
CA THR A 41 -22.05 -28.40 37.37
C THR A 41 -22.64 -28.81 38.73
N THR A 42 -21.84 -28.80 39.81
CA THR A 42 -22.19 -28.15 41.11
C THR A 42 -20.97 -27.80 41.97
N SER A 43 -21.09 -26.70 42.73
CA SER A 43 -20.10 -25.95 43.54
C SER A 43 -19.74 -26.51 44.92
N LEU A 44 -18.62 -26.05 45.53
CA LEU A 44 -18.50 -25.16 46.73
C LEU A 44 -17.09 -25.25 47.38
N SER A 45 -16.48 -24.09 47.70
CA SER A 45 -15.21 -23.88 48.44
C SER A 45 -15.46 -23.86 49.97
N PRO A 46 -14.49 -24.18 50.89
CA PRO A 46 -13.69 -23.11 51.55
C PRO A 46 -12.33 -23.49 52.27
N PHE A 47 -11.38 -22.53 52.31
CA PHE A 47 -10.21 -22.35 53.24
C PHE A 47 -8.93 -23.25 53.14
N PRO A 48 -7.76 -22.88 53.74
CA PRO A 48 -6.78 -21.89 53.28
C PRO A 48 -5.31 -22.43 53.22
N ALA A 49 -4.39 -21.71 52.57
CA ALA A 49 -2.95 -22.01 52.59
C ALA A 49 -2.28 -21.54 53.91
N PRO A 50 -1.39 -22.36 54.51
CA PRO A 50 -0.04 -21.87 54.87
C PRO A 50 1.01 -23.01 54.83
N ASP A 51 2.32 -22.85 54.99
CA ASP A 51 3.33 -21.81 54.78
C ASP A 51 4.70 -22.54 54.88
N ARG A 52 5.73 -22.02 54.20
CA ARG A 52 7.19 -22.18 54.42
C ARG A 52 7.89 -23.56 54.45
N LYS A 53 8.78 -23.68 53.44
CA LYS A 53 10.23 -24.02 53.46
C LYS A 53 10.72 -25.15 54.37
N PHE A 54 11.41 -26.14 53.82
CA PHE A 54 12.82 -26.48 54.12
C PHE A 54 13.37 -27.49 53.08
N LEU A 55 14.59 -27.24 52.60
CA LEU A 55 15.40 -28.18 51.83
C LEU A 55 15.99 -29.23 52.79
N PHE A 56 15.88 -30.51 52.44
CA PHE A 56 16.91 -31.51 52.73
C PHE A 56 17.04 -32.41 51.50
N ALA A 57 18.24 -32.44 50.93
CA ALA A 57 18.66 -33.51 50.05
C ALA A 57 19.31 -34.59 50.92
N LEU A 58 18.84 -35.83 50.81
CA LEU A 58 19.68 -37.03 50.89
C LEU A 58 18.95 -38.15 50.14
N THR A 59 19.69 -38.66 49.18
CA THR A 59 19.44 -39.72 48.20
C THR A 59 18.88 -41.02 48.79
N LEU A 60 17.90 -41.60 48.12
CA LEU A 60 17.91 -43.04 47.79
C LEU A 60 17.18 -43.22 46.44
N ASP A 61 17.86 -43.88 45.51
CA ASP A 61 17.33 -44.34 44.24
C ASP A 61 16.10 -45.23 44.45
N GLU A 62 14.90 -44.72 44.16
CA GLU A 62 13.73 -45.55 43.85
C GLU A 62 13.07 -45.05 42.57
N TYR A 63 13.65 -45.50 41.46
CA TYR A 63 12.94 -46.14 40.37
C TYR A 63 11.42 -45.83 40.26
N PHE A 64 11.04 -44.66 39.74
CA PHE A 64 9.74 -44.53 39.09
C PHE A 64 9.88 -45.04 37.65
N PRO A 65 9.36 -46.22 37.28
CA PRO A 65 9.46 -46.69 35.92
C PRO A 65 8.53 -45.83 35.05
N LEU A 66 9.05 -44.77 34.43
CA LEU A 66 8.37 -44.08 33.33
C LEU A 66 8.38 -45.02 32.12
N VAL A 67 7.31 -45.82 32.00
CA VAL A 67 7.24 -47.00 31.13
C VAL A 67 7.22 -46.67 29.64
N LYS A 68 8.04 -47.41 28.88
CA LYS A 68 7.89 -47.55 27.42
C LYS A 68 6.62 -48.35 27.11
N LEU A 69 5.58 -47.70 26.60
CA LEU A 69 4.45 -48.41 25.99
C LEU A 69 4.92 -49.09 24.69
N ALA A 70 4.68 -50.38 24.56
CA ALA A 70 5.08 -51.16 23.39
C ALA A 70 4.03 -50.94 22.27
N PRO A 71 4.46 -50.60 21.04
CA PRO A 71 3.53 -50.44 19.92
C PRO A 71 2.79 -51.75 19.61
N GLY A 72 1.49 -51.67 19.31
CA GLY A 72 0.66 -52.82 18.94
C GLY A 72 0.07 -53.64 20.12
N LYS A 73 -0.06 -53.05 21.31
CA LYS A 73 -0.71 -53.65 22.48
C LYS A 73 -1.87 -52.79 22.97
N GLU A 74 -2.92 -53.43 23.48
CA GLU A 74 -4.08 -52.76 24.10
C GLU A 74 -3.78 -52.41 25.57
N TYR A 75 -4.12 -51.19 25.95
CA TYR A 75 -3.91 -50.63 27.28
C TYR A 75 -5.24 -50.03 27.76
N GLU A 76 -5.57 -50.24 29.03
CA GLU A 76 -6.73 -49.64 29.66
C GLU A 76 -6.26 -48.53 30.60
N PHE A 77 -6.86 -47.35 30.47
CA PHE A 77 -6.45 -46.14 31.20
C PHE A 77 -7.56 -45.74 32.17
N SER A 78 -7.18 -45.47 33.42
CA SER A 78 -8.07 -44.92 34.44
C SER A 78 -7.47 -43.63 34.98
N TYR A 79 -8.29 -42.57 35.01
CA TYR A 79 -7.91 -41.25 35.47
C TYR A 79 -8.80 -40.85 36.65
N ASN A 80 -8.18 -40.64 37.82
CA ASN A 80 -8.85 -40.05 38.97
C ASN A 80 -8.49 -38.55 39.06
N PRO A 81 -9.43 -37.62 38.82
CA PRO A 81 -9.15 -36.19 38.82
C PRO A 81 -8.71 -35.61 40.17
N LYS A 82 -8.78 -36.39 41.27
CA LYS A 82 -8.32 -35.96 42.60
C LYS A 82 -6.85 -36.26 42.91
N ASP A 83 -6.19 -37.17 42.17
CA ASP A 83 -4.89 -37.73 42.58
C ASP A 83 -3.71 -37.38 41.66
N THR A 84 -3.89 -36.55 40.62
CA THR A 84 -2.85 -36.16 39.62
C THR A 84 -2.09 -37.32 38.94
N LEU A 85 -2.50 -38.56 39.21
CA LEU A 85 -1.85 -39.79 38.77
C LEU A 85 -2.67 -40.45 37.67
N LEU A 86 -2.05 -40.68 36.51
CA LEU A 86 -2.57 -41.53 35.47
C LEU A 86 -2.19 -42.97 35.78
N THR A 87 -3.17 -43.85 35.96
CA THR A 87 -2.93 -45.29 36.13
C THR A 87 -3.33 -46.01 34.87
N TYR A 88 -2.43 -46.81 34.31
CA TYR A 88 -2.75 -47.64 33.16
C TYR A 88 -2.39 -49.09 33.44
N THR A 89 -3.13 -49.98 32.79
CA THR A 89 -3.06 -51.41 33.06
C THR A 89 -2.71 -52.17 31.77
N ARG A 90 -1.68 -53.01 31.83
CA ARG A 90 -1.20 -53.78 30.66
C ARG A 90 -1.71 -55.21 30.71
N ASN A 91 -2.70 -55.56 29.89
CA ASN A 91 -3.23 -56.92 29.84
C ASN A 91 -2.22 -57.94 29.31
N TYR A 92 -1.80 -58.88 30.17
CA TYR A 92 -0.94 -60.02 29.83
C TYR A 92 -1.74 -61.33 29.83
N ARG A 93 -2.54 -61.55 28.78
CA ARG A 93 -3.41 -62.74 28.57
C ARG A 93 -4.44 -62.99 29.70
N LYS A 94 -5.55 -63.64 29.33
CA LYS A 94 -6.75 -63.87 30.15
C LYS A 94 -6.49 -64.77 31.37
N ASN A 95 -5.89 -64.27 32.46
CA ASN A 95 -6.00 -64.73 33.87
C ASN A 95 -4.75 -64.52 34.75
N GLN A 96 -3.95 -63.46 34.56
CA GLN A 96 -3.01 -63.04 35.62
C GLN A 96 -3.18 -61.55 35.95
N GLY A 97 -3.30 -61.29 37.27
CA GLY A 97 -3.54 -59.98 37.85
C GLY A 97 -2.42 -58.99 37.56
N LEU A 98 -2.82 -57.74 37.38
CA LEU A 98 -2.04 -56.68 36.73
C LEU A 98 -1.27 -55.88 37.78
N ILE A 99 -0.03 -55.48 37.47
CA ILE A 99 0.71 -54.49 38.27
C ILE A 99 0.32 -53.10 37.76
N PRO A 100 -0.46 -52.30 38.51
CA PRO A 100 -0.76 -50.93 38.12
C PRO A 100 0.51 -50.09 38.20
N VAL A 101 0.76 -49.30 37.16
CA VAL A 101 1.82 -48.30 37.17
C VAL A 101 1.17 -46.94 37.10
N SER A 102 1.47 -46.09 38.07
CA SER A 102 0.94 -44.74 38.19
C SER A 102 2.06 -43.74 37.89
N SER A 103 1.77 -42.75 37.05
CA SER A 103 2.69 -41.65 36.73
C SER A 103 1.97 -40.32 36.89
N ASP A 104 2.70 -39.28 37.27
CA ASP A 104 2.21 -37.91 37.18
C ASP A 104 1.78 -37.60 35.74
N VAL A 105 0.60 -36.99 35.61
CA VAL A 105 -0.04 -36.73 34.31
C VAL A 105 0.76 -35.72 33.50
N GLN A 106 1.28 -34.68 34.14
CA GLN A 106 2.03 -33.63 33.46
C GLN A 106 3.38 -34.17 32.97
N ALA A 107 4.09 -34.92 33.81
CA ALA A 107 5.32 -35.62 33.45
C ALA A 107 5.10 -36.63 32.31
N PHE A 108 3.96 -37.33 32.28
CA PHE A 108 3.61 -38.24 31.20
C PHE A 108 3.38 -37.50 29.87
N VAL A 109 2.59 -36.41 29.90
CA VAL A 109 2.30 -35.59 28.71
C VAL A 109 3.58 -34.96 28.16
N ASP A 110 4.38 -34.33 29.02
CA ASP A 110 5.63 -33.65 28.62
C ASP A 110 6.61 -34.65 28.01
N ARG A 111 6.73 -35.84 28.60
CA ARG A 111 7.58 -36.91 28.05
C ARG A 111 7.05 -37.47 26.72
N ARG A 112 5.73 -37.56 26.52
CA ARG A 112 5.15 -37.99 25.24
C ARG A 112 5.39 -36.97 24.14
N VAL A 113 5.30 -35.68 24.46
CA VAL A 113 5.66 -34.59 23.54
C VAL A 113 7.15 -34.67 23.20
N GLU A 114 8.02 -34.81 24.21
CA GLU A 114 9.48 -34.97 23.99
C GLU A 114 9.83 -36.20 23.16
N LEU A 115 9.19 -37.35 23.41
CA LEU A 115 9.42 -38.58 22.65
C LEU A 115 8.94 -38.46 21.20
N ASN A 116 7.79 -37.83 20.96
CA ASN A 116 7.31 -37.54 19.61
C ASN A 116 8.24 -36.56 18.88
N LEU A 117 8.73 -35.52 19.57
CA LEU A 117 9.70 -34.58 18.99
C LEU A 117 11.05 -35.26 18.71
N LYS A 118 11.51 -36.16 19.59
CA LYS A 118 12.73 -36.95 19.38
C LYS A 118 12.59 -37.96 18.26
N SER A 119 11.44 -38.65 18.14
CA SER A 119 11.21 -39.56 17.01
C SER A 119 11.15 -38.78 15.69
N MET A 120 10.43 -37.66 15.67
CA MET A 120 10.32 -36.79 14.50
C MET A 120 11.68 -36.18 14.11
N SER A 121 12.48 -35.73 15.10
CA SER A 121 13.85 -35.28 14.88
C SER A 121 14.77 -36.40 14.41
N SER A 122 14.62 -37.62 14.92
CA SER A 122 15.40 -38.77 14.47
C SER A 122 15.03 -39.24 13.05
N ASP A 123 13.77 -39.09 12.65
CA ASP A 123 13.31 -39.36 11.28
C ASP A 123 13.81 -38.28 10.33
N ILE A 124 13.81 -37.01 10.73
CA ILE A 124 14.42 -35.90 9.98
C ILE A 124 15.95 -36.09 9.88
N ASN A 125 16.61 -36.48 10.96
CA ASN A 125 18.06 -36.75 10.99
C ASN A 125 18.43 -38.00 10.20
N ARG A 126 17.62 -39.07 10.18
CA ARG A 126 17.82 -40.23 9.30
C ARG A 126 17.61 -39.87 7.83
N THR A 127 16.63 -39.03 7.53
CA THR A 127 16.36 -38.57 6.15
C THR A 127 17.42 -37.60 5.65
N SER A 128 18.08 -36.84 6.54
CA SER A 128 19.20 -35.96 6.21
C SER A 128 20.57 -36.66 6.23
N LEU A 129 20.79 -37.65 7.10
CA LEU A 129 22.01 -38.49 7.07
C LEU A 129 22.05 -39.45 5.87
N MET A 130 20.89 -39.91 5.39
CA MET A 130 20.77 -40.55 4.07
C MET A 130 21.06 -39.59 2.90
N LYS A 131 21.11 -38.28 3.17
CA LYS A 131 21.43 -37.21 2.21
C LYS A 131 22.89 -36.77 2.28
N ASP A 132 23.53 -36.86 3.45
CA ASP A 132 24.93 -36.44 3.64
C ASP A 132 25.96 -37.49 3.22
N GLN A 133 25.62 -38.79 3.17
CA GLN A 133 26.51 -39.79 2.54
C GLN A 133 26.53 -39.74 1.00
N GLN A 134 25.65 -38.96 0.36
CA GLN A 134 25.67 -38.68 -1.09
C GLN A 134 26.27 -37.30 -1.45
N ASN A 135 26.74 -36.53 -0.47
CA ASN A 135 27.31 -35.18 -0.69
C ASN A 135 28.84 -35.18 -0.83
N LYS A 136 29.39 -36.04 -1.70
CA LYS A 136 30.78 -35.93 -2.19
C LYS A 136 30.89 -36.21 -3.69
N ALA A 137 30.13 -35.47 -4.51
CA ALA A 137 30.48 -35.07 -5.88
C ALA A 137 29.37 -34.15 -6.42
N GLY A 138 29.72 -32.96 -6.92
CA GLY A 138 28.75 -31.95 -7.36
C GLY A 138 27.92 -32.38 -8.58
N GLY A 139 26.60 -32.25 -8.46
CA GLY A 139 25.62 -32.42 -9.53
C GLY A 139 24.25 -32.85 -8.99
N LEU A 140 23.33 -31.89 -8.81
CA LEU A 140 21.92 -32.18 -8.49
C LEU A 140 21.29 -32.96 -9.67
N PHE A 141 21.04 -34.26 -9.45
CA PHE A 141 20.18 -35.18 -10.20
C PHE A 141 20.02 -34.97 -11.72
N ASN A 142 20.66 -35.86 -12.50
CA ASN A 142 20.21 -36.16 -13.86
C ASN A 142 19.20 -37.31 -13.79
N ILE A 143 17.91 -37.04 -14.05
CA ILE A 143 16.88 -38.07 -14.10
C ILE A 143 16.85 -38.61 -15.53
N GLN A 144 17.54 -39.72 -15.77
CA GLN A 144 17.38 -40.53 -16.99
C GLN A 144 16.39 -41.66 -16.72
N ILE A 145 15.17 -41.51 -17.26
CA ILE A 145 14.18 -42.60 -17.23
C ILE A 145 14.24 -43.29 -18.60
N PRO A 146 14.79 -44.51 -18.71
CA PRO A 146 14.78 -45.26 -19.95
C PRO A 146 13.36 -45.76 -20.23
N ILE A 147 12.62 -45.04 -21.07
CA ILE A 147 11.31 -45.47 -21.56
C ILE A 147 11.55 -46.10 -22.94
N ARG A 148 11.54 -47.44 -23.02
CA ARG A 148 11.69 -48.17 -24.29
C ARG A 148 10.36 -48.81 -24.66
N SER A 149 9.48 -48.04 -25.30
CA SER A 149 8.29 -48.59 -25.94
C SER A 149 8.13 -48.00 -27.34
N LYS A 150 7.73 -48.83 -28.31
CA LYS A 150 7.54 -48.42 -29.70
C LYS A 150 6.48 -47.31 -29.85
N THR A 151 5.51 -47.27 -28.93
CA THR A 151 4.48 -46.21 -28.88
C THR A 151 5.01 -44.89 -28.32
N PHE A 152 5.97 -44.93 -27.38
CA PHE A 152 6.63 -43.74 -26.86
C PHE A 152 7.56 -43.12 -27.89
N GLU A 153 8.39 -43.95 -28.56
CA GLU A 153 9.29 -43.51 -29.63
C GLU A 153 8.52 -42.89 -30.82
N SER A 154 7.34 -43.44 -31.17
CA SER A 154 6.51 -42.86 -32.24
C SER A 154 5.92 -41.49 -31.89
N LEU A 155 5.68 -41.20 -30.61
CA LEU A 155 5.04 -39.95 -30.16
C LEU A 155 6.06 -38.87 -29.75
N PHE A 156 7.18 -39.27 -29.16
CA PHE A 156 8.15 -38.36 -28.53
C PHE A 156 9.55 -38.40 -29.16
N GLY A 157 9.75 -39.27 -30.16
CA GLY A 157 11.03 -39.50 -30.80
C GLY A 157 11.93 -40.46 -30.01
N GLU A 158 13.07 -40.81 -30.59
CA GLU A 158 14.04 -41.70 -29.96
C GLU A 158 14.70 -41.03 -28.75
N GLY A 159 14.97 -41.81 -27.70
CA GLY A 159 15.57 -41.34 -26.45
C GLY A 159 14.59 -41.29 -25.27
N GLY A 160 15.13 -41.34 -24.06
CA GLY A 160 14.34 -41.28 -22.82
C GLY A 160 14.06 -39.84 -22.35
N ALA A 161 13.54 -39.71 -21.14
CA ALA A 161 13.44 -38.41 -20.47
C ALA A 161 14.83 -38.03 -19.91
N GLY A 162 15.40 -36.92 -20.38
CA GLY A 162 16.67 -36.36 -19.92
C GLY A 162 16.46 -34.98 -19.32
N LEU A 163 15.84 -34.93 -18.14
CA LEU A 163 15.52 -33.68 -17.44
C LEU A 163 16.54 -33.42 -16.34
N LYS A 164 17.17 -32.24 -16.38
CA LYS A 164 18.03 -31.73 -15.31
C LYS A 164 17.23 -30.78 -14.44
N VAL A 165 17.20 -31.07 -13.13
CA VAL A 165 16.52 -30.25 -12.13
C VAL A 165 17.57 -29.62 -11.22
N SER A 166 17.62 -28.30 -11.16
CA SER A 166 18.50 -27.56 -10.24
C SER A 166 17.70 -26.59 -9.39
N GLY A 167 18.12 -26.35 -8.16
CA GLY A 167 17.45 -25.40 -7.27
C GLY A 167 17.34 -25.89 -5.83
N TYR A 168 16.49 -25.23 -5.05
CA TYR A 168 16.21 -25.60 -3.67
C TYR A 168 14.75 -25.33 -3.31
N ARG A 169 14.29 -26.03 -2.27
CA ARG A 169 13.02 -25.78 -1.60
C ARG A 169 13.27 -25.75 -0.10
N LYS A 170 12.88 -24.65 0.53
CA LYS A 170 12.91 -24.42 1.98
C LYS A 170 11.46 -24.38 2.46
N ILE A 171 11.15 -25.21 3.45
CA ILE A 171 9.87 -25.20 4.14
C ILE A 171 10.17 -24.84 5.60
N THR A 172 9.60 -23.75 6.09
CA THR A 172 9.75 -23.29 7.47
C THR A 172 8.42 -23.50 8.18
N PHE A 173 8.44 -24.33 9.24
CA PHE A 173 7.31 -24.44 10.17
C PHE A 173 7.64 -23.63 11.42
N SER A 174 6.73 -22.77 11.85
CA SER A 174 6.87 -21.93 13.03
C SER A 174 5.60 -21.99 13.87
N GLY A 175 5.78 -21.98 15.19
CA GLY A 175 4.68 -21.95 16.15
C GLY A 175 4.90 -20.80 17.13
N ARG A 176 3.91 -19.91 17.29
CA ARG A 176 3.96 -18.83 18.29
C ARG A 176 2.73 -18.90 19.18
N SER A 177 2.95 -19.11 20.47
CA SER A 177 1.92 -19.02 21.51
C SER A 177 2.22 -17.80 22.38
N THR A 178 1.22 -16.96 22.60
CA THR A 178 1.30 -15.76 23.43
C THR A 178 0.08 -15.76 24.35
N TRP A 179 0.33 -15.80 25.66
CA TRP A 179 -0.70 -15.71 26.69
C TRP A 179 -0.33 -14.64 27.71
N THR A 180 -1.34 -14.01 28.30
CA THR A 180 -1.17 -13.00 29.33
C THR A 180 -1.87 -13.49 30.60
N ASP A 181 -1.12 -13.74 31.67
CA ASP A 181 -1.73 -14.13 32.94
C ASP A 181 -2.52 -12.95 33.54
N GLY A 182 -3.76 -13.21 33.96
CA GLY A 182 -4.62 -12.25 34.66
C GLY A 182 -5.61 -11.46 33.80
N GLN A 183 -5.62 -11.63 32.46
CA GLN A 183 -6.59 -10.98 31.58
C GLN A 183 -7.79 -11.91 31.32
N SER A 184 -8.80 -11.86 32.19
CA SER A 184 -10.05 -12.63 32.00
C SER A 184 -11.05 -11.77 31.20
N SER A 185 -11.18 -12.02 29.90
CA SER A 185 -12.28 -11.48 29.11
C SER A 185 -13.51 -12.37 29.27
N VAL A 186 -14.65 -11.78 29.65
CA VAL A 186 -15.94 -12.49 29.83
C VAL A 186 -16.44 -13.13 28.51
N TYR A 187 -15.89 -12.71 27.37
CA TYR A 187 -16.37 -13.10 26.04
C TYR A 187 -15.40 -13.96 25.22
N ALA A 188 -14.17 -14.22 25.67
CA ALA A 188 -13.23 -15.08 24.94
C ALA A 188 -12.23 -15.77 25.87
N GLN A 189 -12.20 -17.11 25.83
CA GLN A 189 -11.13 -17.89 26.45
C GLN A 189 -9.88 -17.82 25.56
N GLN A 190 -8.77 -17.31 26.10
CA GLN A 190 -7.49 -17.25 25.39
C GLN A 190 -6.96 -18.67 25.15
N SER A 191 -6.81 -19.07 23.89
CA SER A 191 -6.23 -20.37 23.54
C SER A 191 -4.73 -20.39 23.81
N LYS A 192 -4.25 -21.41 24.54
CA LYS A 192 -2.81 -21.66 24.79
C LYS A 192 -2.15 -22.43 23.64
N PHE A 193 -2.93 -22.86 22.64
CA PHE A 193 -2.41 -23.54 21.47
C PHE A 193 -1.65 -22.55 20.57
N PRO A 194 -0.43 -22.87 20.12
CA PRO A 194 0.35 -21.95 19.28
C PRO A 194 -0.33 -21.73 17.94
N SER A 195 -0.28 -20.49 17.46
CA SER A 195 -0.52 -20.20 16.05
C SER A 195 0.56 -20.89 15.22
N LEU A 196 0.15 -21.71 14.25
CA LEU A 196 1.06 -22.43 13.36
C LEU A 196 1.17 -21.67 12.04
N ASN A 197 2.40 -21.37 11.63
CA ASN A 197 2.70 -20.74 10.35
C ASN A 197 3.66 -21.61 9.54
N MET A 198 3.30 -21.87 8.28
CA MET A 198 4.09 -22.66 7.33
C MET A 198 4.48 -21.76 6.15
N GLU A 199 5.75 -21.42 6.07
CA GLU A 199 6.33 -20.67 4.95
C GLU A 199 6.98 -21.65 3.96
N GLN A 200 6.73 -21.48 2.67
CA GLN A 200 7.36 -22.27 1.61
C GLN A 200 8.09 -21.35 0.64
N VAL A 201 9.42 -21.51 0.57
CA VAL A 201 10.27 -20.81 -0.40
C VAL A 201 10.85 -21.84 -1.36
N TYR A 202 10.63 -21.67 -2.65
CA TYR A 202 11.21 -22.54 -3.67
C TYR A 202 11.80 -21.74 -4.81
N ARG A 203 12.93 -22.22 -5.33
CA ARG A 203 13.51 -21.78 -6.58
C ARG A 203 14.00 -23.00 -7.33
N PHE A 204 13.46 -23.27 -8.51
CA PHE A 204 13.89 -24.41 -9.31
C PHE A 204 13.89 -24.11 -10.80
N ASP A 205 14.88 -24.70 -11.46
CA ASP A 205 15.08 -24.70 -12.90
C ASP A 205 15.00 -26.15 -13.40
N ILE A 206 14.15 -26.40 -14.39
CA ILE A 206 14.04 -27.69 -15.06
C ILE A 206 14.38 -27.47 -16.52
N ASN A 207 15.46 -28.08 -17.00
CA ASN A 207 15.87 -27.97 -18.40
C ASN A 207 16.22 -29.35 -18.95
N GLY A 208 15.81 -29.62 -20.18
CA GLY A 208 16.15 -30.86 -20.86
C GLY A 208 15.17 -31.23 -21.96
N THR A 209 15.27 -32.48 -22.42
CA THR A 209 14.41 -33.01 -23.47
C THR A 209 13.72 -34.29 -23.03
N ILE A 210 12.56 -34.56 -23.63
CA ILE A 210 11.86 -35.84 -23.54
C ILE A 210 11.89 -36.42 -24.95
N GLY A 211 12.67 -37.49 -25.14
CA GLY A 211 13.01 -37.97 -26.48
C GLY A 211 13.72 -36.89 -27.31
N SER A 212 13.57 -36.97 -28.64
CA SER A 212 14.13 -35.99 -29.58
C SER A 212 13.16 -34.86 -29.96
N LYS A 213 11.86 -35.00 -29.64
CA LYS A 213 10.82 -34.06 -30.11
C LYS A 213 10.37 -33.05 -29.07
N ILE A 214 10.52 -33.30 -27.76
CA ILE A 214 10.05 -32.38 -26.72
C ILE A 214 11.21 -31.72 -25.99
N SER A 215 11.19 -30.38 -25.92
CA SER A 215 12.07 -29.56 -25.10
C SER A 215 11.30 -28.94 -23.94
N VAL A 216 11.87 -28.99 -22.74
CA VAL A 216 11.31 -28.46 -21.51
C VAL A 216 12.27 -27.43 -20.93
N SER A 217 11.78 -26.22 -20.66
CA SER A 217 12.49 -25.20 -19.89
C SER A 217 11.53 -24.55 -18.90
N VAL A 218 11.75 -24.78 -17.62
CA VAL A 218 10.95 -24.23 -16.51
C VAL A 218 11.90 -23.48 -15.58
N SER A 219 11.51 -22.28 -15.18
CA SER A 219 12.18 -21.48 -14.15
C SER A 219 11.08 -20.93 -13.24
N GLN A 220 11.05 -21.37 -11.98
CA GLN A 220 10.14 -20.84 -10.98
C GLN A 220 10.88 -20.35 -9.75
N ASP A 221 10.47 -19.18 -9.25
CA ASP A 221 10.92 -18.61 -7.99
C ASP A 221 9.70 -18.09 -7.21
N SER A 222 9.48 -18.65 -6.03
CA SER A 222 8.34 -18.30 -5.17
C SER A 222 8.45 -16.93 -4.51
N ARG A 223 9.62 -16.28 -4.61
CA ARG A 223 9.86 -14.93 -4.07
C ARG A 223 9.79 -13.85 -5.15
N ASN A 224 9.50 -14.24 -6.39
CA ASN A 224 9.42 -13.30 -7.49
C ASN A 224 7.96 -13.01 -7.83
N ASP A 225 7.54 -11.78 -7.56
CA ASP A 225 6.18 -11.30 -7.79
C ASP A 225 5.98 -10.71 -9.20
N LEU A 226 7.03 -10.69 -10.04
CA LEU A 226 6.94 -10.19 -11.41
C LEU A 226 6.13 -11.18 -12.28
N PRO A 227 5.04 -10.74 -12.97
CA PRO A 227 4.12 -11.63 -13.70
C PRO A 227 4.77 -12.54 -14.76
N LEU A 228 5.93 -12.15 -15.31
CA LEU A 228 6.63 -12.87 -16.37
C LEU A 228 7.91 -13.57 -15.92
N ALA A 229 8.34 -13.40 -14.66
CA ALA A 229 9.59 -13.99 -14.19
C ALA A 229 9.50 -15.50 -13.98
N ASN A 230 8.30 -16.01 -13.67
CA ASN A 230 8.03 -17.44 -13.62
C ASN A 230 7.74 -17.94 -15.04
N ARG A 231 8.70 -18.70 -15.58
CA ARG A 231 8.71 -19.14 -16.98
C ARG A 231 8.45 -20.63 -17.10
N LEU A 232 7.55 -21.01 -17.99
CA LEU A 232 7.27 -22.37 -18.41
C LEU A 232 7.28 -22.40 -19.93
N ILE A 233 8.23 -23.11 -20.54
CA ILE A 233 8.30 -23.31 -21.99
C ILE A 233 8.35 -24.81 -22.25
N LEU A 234 7.29 -25.31 -22.87
CA LEU A 234 7.21 -26.66 -23.40
C LEU A 234 7.13 -26.55 -24.91
N ARG A 235 8.06 -27.19 -25.62
CA ARG A 235 8.09 -27.17 -27.09
C ARG A 235 8.11 -28.58 -27.65
N TYR A 236 7.18 -28.86 -28.54
CA TYR A 236 7.22 -30.01 -29.43
C TYR A 236 7.72 -29.55 -30.81
N LYS A 237 8.63 -30.32 -31.42
CA LYS A 237 9.07 -30.16 -32.81
C LYS A 237 8.83 -31.47 -33.57
N GLY A 238 8.00 -31.40 -34.60
CA GLY A 238 7.77 -32.49 -35.55
C GLY A 238 8.99 -32.71 -36.46
N ASN A 239 8.97 -33.83 -37.18
CA ASN A 239 9.93 -34.11 -38.25
C ASN A 239 9.61 -33.24 -39.48
N GLU A 240 10.53 -33.20 -40.44
CA GLU A 240 10.37 -32.38 -41.66
C GLU A 240 9.08 -32.70 -42.43
N ASP A 241 8.70 -33.98 -42.49
CA ASP A 241 7.51 -34.46 -43.20
C ASP A 241 6.20 -34.40 -42.36
N ASP A 242 6.26 -33.96 -41.10
CA ASP A 242 5.07 -33.91 -40.23
C ASP A 242 4.19 -32.70 -40.56
N VAL A 243 2.87 -32.88 -40.72
CA VAL A 243 1.93 -31.74 -40.91
C VAL A 243 1.99 -30.78 -39.73
N LEU A 244 2.09 -31.32 -38.51
CA LEU A 244 2.26 -30.53 -37.30
C LEU A 244 3.76 -30.26 -37.08
N GLN A 245 4.15 -29.00 -37.28
CA GLN A 245 5.54 -28.58 -37.21
C GLN A 245 5.96 -28.27 -35.76
N THR A 246 5.18 -27.46 -35.06
CA THR A 246 5.49 -27.06 -33.69
C THR A 246 4.25 -26.96 -32.80
N ILE A 247 4.42 -27.30 -31.52
CA ILE A 247 3.50 -26.88 -30.44
C ILE A 247 4.35 -26.22 -29.36
N GLU A 248 3.97 -25.03 -28.93
CA GLU A 248 4.52 -24.36 -27.76
C GLU A 248 3.43 -24.22 -26.71
N ALA A 249 3.74 -24.52 -25.45
CA ALA A 249 2.86 -24.30 -24.32
C ALA A 249 3.57 -23.57 -23.18
N GLY A 250 2.83 -22.68 -22.52
CA GLY A 250 3.33 -21.76 -21.50
C GLY A 250 3.69 -20.40 -22.10
N ASN A 251 4.86 -19.84 -21.75
CA ASN A 251 5.32 -18.57 -22.29
C ASN A 251 5.61 -18.70 -23.78
N THR A 252 4.89 -17.92 -24.60
CA THR A 252 5.03 -17.91 -26.06
C THR A 252 5.01 -16.47 -26.59
N THR A 253 5.34 -16.35 -27.87
CA THR A 253 5.27 -15.10 -28.64
C THR A 253 4.52 -15.35 -29.93
N LEU A 254 3.77 -14.35 -30.37
CA LEU A 254 3.15 -14.35 -31.69
C LEU A 254 3.95 -13.39 -32.58
N ASP A 255 4.45 -13.92 -33.69
CA ASP A 255 5.09 -13.14 -34.74
C ASP A 255 4.41 -13.51 -36.06
N LEU A 256 3.85 -12.52 -36.73
CA LEU A 256 3.13 -12.70 -37.99
C LEU A 256 3.86 -11.93 -39.09
N PRO A 257 4.12 -12.56 -40.26
CA PRO A 257 4.76 -11.87 -41.37
C PRO A 257 4.00 -10.61 -41.76
N SER A 258 4.73 -9.52 -42.00
CA SER A 258 4.15 -8.28 -42.52
C SER A 258 3.52 -8.56 -43.90
N THR A 259 2.20 -8.45 -44.00
CA THR A 259 1.50 -8.55 -45.29
C THR A 259 1.07 -7.16 -45.74
N GLN A 260 1.04 -6.94 -47.06
CA GLN A 260 0.65 -5.64 -47.65
C GLN A 260 -0.79 -5.20 -47.27
N PHE A 261 -1.60 -6.12 -46.73
CA PHE A 261 -2.98 -5.90 -46.30
C PHE A 261 -3.13 -5.62 -44.79
N LEU A 262 -2.08 -5.84 -44.00
CA LEU A 262 -2.04 -5.54 -42.57
C LEU A 262 -0.96 -4.48 -42.33
N LYS A 263 -1.37 -3.22 -42.10
CA LYS A 263 -0.45 -2.12 -41.72
C LYS A 263 0.18 -2.27 -40.33
N TYR A 264 -0.07 -3.38 -39.65
CA TYR A 264 0.39 -3.65 -38.29
C TYR A 264 1.21 -4.95 -38.32
N SER A 265 2.51 -4.89 -38.05
CA SER A 265 3.27 -6.06 -37.61
C SER A 265 2.91 -6.32 -36.15
N THR A 266 1.96 -7.21 -35.89
CA THR A 266 1.55 -7.54 -34.51
C THR A 266 2.49 -8.58 -33.94
N ARG A 267 3.71 -8.16 -33.56
CA ARG A 267 4.55 -8.96 -32.68
C ARG A 267 4.01 -8.81 -31.26
N VAL A 268 3.40 -9.86 -30.73
CA VAL A 268 2.83 -9.85 -29.37
C VAL A 268 3.70 -10.71 -28.46
N GLN A 269 4.25 -10.08 -27.43
CA GLN A 269 5.11 -10.72 -26.43
C GLN A 269 4.37 -10.90 -25.09
N GLY A 270 4.96 -11.67 -24.16
CA GLY A 270 4.38 -11.83 -22.81
C GLY A 270 3.12 -12.70 -22.73
N LEU A 271 2.90 -13.57 -23.71
CA LEU A 271 1.73 -14.44 -23.76
C LEU A 271 1.95 -15.72 -22.95
N PHE A 272 0.94 -16.15 -22.20
CA PHE A 272 0.89 -17.49 -21.59
C PHE A 272 -0.26 -18.28 -22.22
N GLY A 273 0.06 -19.36 -22.95
CA GLY A 273 -0.95 -20.10 -23.70
C GLY A 273 -0.39 -21.27 -24.48
N ILE A 274 -1.14 -21.67 -25.52
CA ILE A 274 -0.78 -22.73 -26.44
C ILE A 274 -0.71 -22.13 -27.85
N LYS A 275 0.41 -22.35 -28.54
CA LYS A 275 0.63 -22.00 -29.94
C LYS A 275 0.96 -23.26 -30.74
N ALA A 276 0.32 -23.45 -31.88
CA ALA A 276 0.58 -24.57 -32.77
C ALA A 276 0.82 -24.06 -34.20
N THR A 277 1.80 -24.64 -34.88
CA THR A 277 2.06 -24.37 -36.30
C THR A 277 1.95 -25.65 -37.10
N ALA A 278 1.14 -25.63 -38.16
CA ALA A 278 0.99 -26.71 -39.11
C ALA A 278 1.40 -26.24 -40.52
N LYS A 279 2.06 -27.10 -41.28
CA LYS A 279 2.43 -26.86 -42.67
C LYS A 279 1.82 -27.93 -43.56
N ILE A 280 1.02 -27.51 -44.54
CA ILE A 280 0.37 -28.37 -45.53
C ILE A 280 0.81 -27.87 -46.91
N ALA A 281 1.76 -28.56 -47.52
CA ALA A 281 2.47 -28.08 -48.71
C ALA A 281 3.05 -26.67 -48.48
N ASP A 282 2.63 -25.67 -49.26
CA ASP A 282 3.08 -24.27 -49.12
C ASP A 282 2.22 -23.45 -48.14
N LEU A 283 1.12 -24.02 -47.62
CA LEU A 283 0.26 -23.36 -46.64
C LEU A 283 0.81 -23.56 -45.22
N THR A 284 1.11 -22.45 -44.53
CA THR A 284 1.45 -22.46 -43.11
C THR A 284 0.29 -21.88 -42.29
N ILE A 285 -0.21 -22.65 -41.33
CA ILE A 285 -1.29 -22.27 -40.43
C ILE A 285 -0.70 -22.16 -39.02
N THR A 286 -0.80 -20.98 -38.41
CA THR A 286 -0.42 -20.76 -37.01
C THR A 286 -1.66 -20.43 -36.19
N THR A 287 -1.92 -21.22 -35.15
CA THR A 287 -3.05 -21.05 -34.23
C THR A 287 -2.50 -20.76 -32.83
N ILE A 288 -3.08 -19.77 -32.15
CA ILE A 288 -2.71 -19.42 -30.77
C ILE A 288 -3.96 -19.21 -29.91
N ALA A 289 -3.93 -19.75 -28.70
CA ALA A 289 -4.89 -19.48 -27.65
C ALA A 289 -4.13 -19.13 -26.37
N SER A 290 -4.17 -17.87 -25.96
CA SER A 290 -3.32 -17.35 -24.88
C SER A 290 -4.01 -16.27 -24.05
N GLN A 291 -3.58 -16.15 -22.80
CA GLN A 291 -3.84 -14.99 -21.95
C GLN A 291 -2.60 -14.08 -21.97
N GLU A 292 -2.82 -12.79 -22.18
CA GLU A 292 -1.77 -11.77 -22.04
C GLU A 292 -1.46 -11.56 -20.55
N LYS A 293 -0.18 -11.58 -20.19
CA LYS A 293 0.30 -11.36 -18.82
C LYS A 293 1.05 -10.01 -18.65
N GLY A 294 1.10 -9.19 -19.70
CA GLY A 294 1.66 -7.83 -19.70
C GLY A 294 0.58 -6.76 -19.89
N SER A 295 0.96 -5.49 -19.68
CA SER A 295 0.17 -4.31 -20.03
C SER A 295 0.90 -3.57 -21.16
N THR A 296 0.16 -3.09 -22.16
CA THR A 296 0.72 -2.25 -23.22
C THR A 296 0.62 -0.77 -22.81
N GLU A 297 1.75 -0.09 -22.72
CA GLU A 297 1.82 1.35 -22.45
C GLU A 297 2.50 2.07 -23.62
N ALA A 298 2.01 3.27 -23.96
CA ALA A 298 2.55 4.10 -25.03
C ALA A 298 2.94 5.46 -24.49
N VAL A 299 4.14 5.94 -24.85
CA VAL A 299 4.65 7.27 -24.50
C VAL A 299 4.91 8.02 -25.81
N GLU A 300 4.27 9.18 -25.98
CA GLU A 300 4.52 10.07 -27.12
C GLU A 300 5.63 11.06 -26.76
N ILE A 301 6.64 11.18 -27.63
CA ILE A 301 7.84 11.99 -27.36
C ILE A 301 8.05 12.94 -28.54
N THR A 302 8.05 14.24 -28.26
CA THR A 302 8.31 15.29 -29.25
C THR A 302 9.75 15.78 -29.15
N ALA A 303 10.48 15.78 -30.27
CA ALA A 303 11.87 16.25 -30.33
C ALA A 303 11.99 17.70 -29.82
N GLY A 304 12.87 17.93 -28.83
CA GLY A 304 13.13 19.25 -28.24
C GLY A 304 12.44 19.52 -26.89
N SER A 305 11.56 18.63 -26.43
CA SER A 305 11.03 18.64 -25.05
C SER A 305 11.36 17.31 -24.39
N ALA A 306 12.00 17.35 -23.22
CA ALA A 306 12.19 16.13 -22.42
C ALA A 306 10.84 15.57 -21.97
N SER A 307 10.84 14.32 -21.48
CA SER A 307 9.71 13.65 -20.83
C SER A 307 8.87 14.66 -20.02
N SER A 308 7.72 15.07 -20.57
CA SER A 308 6.80 15.96 -19.87
C SER A 308 5.93 15.10 -18.96
N SER A 309 6.18 15.13 -17.66
CA SER A 309 5.19 14.62 -16.72
C SER A 309 4.05 15.63 -16.67
N LYS A 310 2.89 15.23 -17.21
CA LYS A 310 1.66 16.00 -17.12
C LYS A 310 0.84 15.44 -15.97
N ARG A 311 0.46 16.29 -15.03
CA ARG A 311 -0.39 15.94 -13.89
C ARG A 311 -1.55 16.90 -13.78
N VAL A 312 -2.70 16.38 -13.35
CA VAL A 312 -3.88 17.17 -13.08
C VAL A 312 -4.14 17.19 -11.57
N LEU A 313 -4.51 18.37 -11.05
CA LEU A 313 -4.99 18.55 -9.68
C LEU A 313 -6.34 19.26 -9.69
N ARG A 314 -7.33 18.78 -8.93
CA ARG A 314 -8.61 19.47 -8.78
C ARG A 314 -8.49 20.64 -7.81
N ASP A 315 -9.35 21.63 -7.97
CA ASP A 315 -9.54 22.75 -7.02
C ASP A 315 -9.76 22.32 -5.55
N VAL A 316 -10.27 21.12 -5.30
CA VAL A 316 -10.46 20.60 -3.92
C VAL A 316 -9.20 19.97 -3.33
N GLU A 317 -8.17 19.74 -4.15
CA GLU A 317 -6.96 18.98 -3.81
C GLU A 317 -5.80 19.87 -3.34
N TYR A 318 -6.14 21.00 -2.73
CA TYR A 318 -5.18 21.83 -2.02
C TYR A 318 -4.47 21.02 -0.92
N ARG A 319 -3.27 21.45 -0.55
CA ARG A 319 -2.44 20.87 0.50
C ARG A 319 -3.00 21.18 1.89
N ARG A 320 -3.94 20.34 2.32
CA ARG A 320 -4.51 20.37 3.67
C ARG A 320 -3.43 20.25 4.74
N ARG A 321 -3.67 20.92 5.88
CA ARG A 321 -2.90 20.82 7.12
C ARG A 321 -1.39 21.05 6.98
N THR A 322 -1.00 21.80 5.96
CA THR A 322 0.41 22.04 5.64
C THR A 322 0.85 23.44 6.04
N ILE A 323 0.00 24.45 5.80
CA ILE A 323 0.33 25.85 6.08
C ILE A 323 -0.78 26.49 6.89
N PHE A 324 -0.38 27.19 7.96
CA PHE A 324 -1.29 27.91 8.83
C PHE A 324 -0.79 29.32 9.14
N ASP A 325 -1.68 30.30 9.12
CA ASP A 325 -1.44 31.58 9.77
C ASP A 325 -1.37 31.39 11.29
N LEU A 326 -0.44 32.08 11.95
CA LEU A 326 -0.19 31.97 13.40
C LEU A 326 -1.04 32.96 14.23
N GLY A 327 -2.04 33.57 13.61
CA GLY A 327 -2.90 34.59 14.21
C GLY A 327 -3.46 35.56 13.19
N ARG A 328 -4.28 36.50 13.66
CA ARG A 328 -4.91 37.52 12.83
C ARG A 328 -3.93 38.65 12.51
N ILE A 329 -3.93 39.11 11.26
CA ILE A 329 -3.00 40.13 10.78
C ILE A 329 -3.79 41.37 10.36
N ALA A 330 -3.45 42.54 10.90
CA ALA A 330 -4.21 43.78 10.68
C ALA A 330 -4.30 44.26 9.22
N ARG A 331 -3.38 43.80 8.35
CA ARG A 331 -3.40 44.13 6.92
C ARG A 331 -4.51 43.42 6.14
N ASP A 332 -5.18 42.44 6.75
CA ASP A 332 -6.20 41.60 6.11
C ASP A 332 -7.63 41.92 6.59
N SER A 333 -7.89 43.17 7.00
CA SER A 333 -9.19 43.57 7.58
C SER A 333 -10.36 43.51 6.59
N THR A 334 -10.09 43.27 5.30
CA THR A 334 -11.09 43.15 4.24
C THR A 334 -11.67 41.74 4.10
N TYR A 335 -11.01 40.71 4.65
CA TYR A 335 -11.41 39.31 4.52
C TYR A 335 -11.84 38.75 5.88
N TRP A 336 -13.10 38.99 6.22
CA TRP A 336 -13.79 38.33 7.33
C TRP A 336 -14.73 37.26 6.76
N PRO A 337 -14.84 36.05 7.36
CA PRO A 337 -15.64 34.94 6.87
C PRO A 337 -17.04 35.33 6.39
N LEU A 338 -17.49 34.60 5.37
CA LEU A 338 -18.78 34.68 4.69
C LEU A 338 -20.02 34.53 5.58
N SER A 339 -19.87 34.21 6.86
CA SER A 339 -21.01 34.17 7.78
C SER A 339 -21.30 35.58 8.31
N ASP A 340 -22.35 36.20 7.80
CA ASP A 340 -22.90 37.50 8.27
C ASP A 340 -23.30 37.47 9.78
N THR A 341 -23.19 36.30 10.42
CA THR A 341 -23.50 36.02 11.81
C THR A 341 -22.32 36.22 12.78
N LEU A 342 -21.07 36.30 12.32
CA LEU A 342 -19.91 36.56 13.19
C LEU A 342 -19.52 38.04 13.16
N PRO A 343 -19.35 38.73 14.30
CA PRO A 343 -18.94 40.13 14.33
C PRO A 343 -17.57 40.32 13.66
N LYS A 344 -17.45 41.27 12.73
CA LYS A 344 -16.14 41.65 12.18
C LYS A 344 -15.21 42.08 13.32
N PRO A 345 -13.94 41.63 13.33
CA PRO A 345 -13.01 42.02 14.37
C PRO A 345 -12.79 43.53 14.34
N GLY A 346 -12.72 44.11 15.53
CA GLY A 346 -12.26 45.49 15.68
C GLY A 346 -10.79 45.63 15.28
N ILE A 347 -10.33 46.86 15.02
CA ILE A 347 -8.91 47.17 14.73
C ILE A 347 -7.98 46.75 15.90
N ASP A 348 -8.51 46.67 17.11
CA ASP A 348 -7.80 46.25 18.31
C ASP A 348 -7.82 44.72 18.54
N GLU A 349 -8.39 43.96 17.61
CA GLU A 349 -8.60 42.50 17.74
C GLU A 349 -7.64 41.68 16.84
N PHE A 350 -6.55 42.30 16.37
CA PHE A 350 -5.50 41.65 15.58
C PHE A 350 -4.33 41.20 16.45
N ASP A 351 -3.75 40.05 16.13
CA ASP A 351 -2.57 39.52 16.83
C ASP A 351 -1.29 40.23 16.41
N TYR A 352 -1.20 40.65 15.13
CA TYR A 352 0.01 41.20 14.53
C TYR A 352 -0.25 42.47 13.71
N TYR A 353 0.67 43.42 13.83
CA TYR A 353 0.68 44.68 13.10
C TYR A 353 1.91 44.80 12.18
N ALA A 354 1.88 45.78 11.27
CA ALA A 354 3.05 46.08 10.44
C ALA A 354 4.25 46.47 11.32
N GLY A 355 5.39 45.82 11.09
CA GLY A 355 6.61 46.02 11.88
C GLY A 355 6.83 45.01 13.02
N ASP A 356 5.82 44.19 13.35
CA ASP A 356 5.98 43.07 14.28
C ASP A 356 6.83 41.95 13.64
N SER A 357 7.45 41.12 14.48
CA SER A 357 8.14 39.90 14.05
C SER A 357 8.09 38.80 15.10
N ILE A 358 7.92 37.55 14.67
CA ILE A 358 8.00 36.39 15.56
C ILE A 358 9.46 36.11 15.89
N MET A 359 9.78 36.12 17.18
CA MET A 359 11.11 35.74 17.69
C MET A 359 11.22 34.24 17.93
N LEU A 360 10.12 33.63 18.39
CA LEU A 360 10.04 32.22 18.73
C LEU A 360 8.61 31.74 18.55
N ALA A 361 8.44 30.58 17.95
CA ALA A 361 7.17 29.86 17.92
C ALA A 361 7.43 28.38 18.20
N ILE A 362 6.80 27.87 19.27
CA ILE A 362 6.84 26.47 19.66
C ILE A 362 5.45 25.89 19.42
N LEU A 363 5.38 24.87 18.55
CA LEU A 363 4.13 24.21 18.22
C LEU A 363 3.92 22.94 19.02
N TYR A 364 2.65 22.67 19.31
CA TYR A 364 2.20 21.53 20.07
C TYR A 364 1.00 20.89 19.38
N GLN A 365 0.97 19.56 19.33
CA GLN A 365 -0.14 18.79 18.80
C GLN A 365 -0.77 17.90 19.86
N ASP A 366 -2.10 17.75 19.80
CA ASP A 366 -2.85 16.73 20.53
C ASP A 366 -3.14 15.57 19.57
N ASP A 367 -2.49 14.43 19.77
CA ASP A 367 -2.73 13.19 19.02
C ASP A 367 -3.72 12.33 19.82
N LYS A 368 -4.94 12.17 19.27
CA LYS A 368 -5.97 11.31 19.86
C LYS A 368 -5.85 9.91 19.27
N PRO A 369 -5.25 8.99 20.03
CA PRO A 369 -6.09 7.93 20.55
C PRO A 369 -5.98 7.83 22.08
N TYR A 370 -7.15 7.88 22.71
CA TYR A 370 -7.35 7.83 24.16
C TYR A 370 -6.99 6.44 24.75
N ASN A 371 -5.71 6.08 24.75
CA ASN A 371 -5.19 4.99 25.56
C ASN A 371 -4.40 5.61 26.71
N ALA A 372 -4.92 5.48 27.93
CA ALA A 372 -4.38 6.12 29.14
C ALA A 372 -2.93 5.71 29.52
N ILE A 373 -2.29 4.85 28.73
CA ILE A 373 -0.96 4.28 28.96
C ILE A 373 0.15 5.23 28.44
N ASP A 374 -0.13 6.10 27.46
CA ASP A 374 0.87 6.95 26.78
C ASP A 374 0.89 8.41 27.29
N ARG A 375 0.43 8.66 28.53
CA ARG A 375 0.43 10.02 29.13
C ARG A 375 1.83 10.50 29.56
N ALA A 376 2.84 9.64 29.51
CA ALA A 376 4.20 9.99 29.90
C ALA A 376 4.80 10.98 28.89
N GLY A 377 4.97 12.24 29.30
CA GLY A 377 5.58 13.29 28.47
C GLY A 377 4.61 14.22 27.74
N ARG A 378 3.30 14.06 27.93
CA ARG A 378 2.26 14.91 27.29
C ARG A 378 1.51 15.73 28.34
N PRO A 379 1.94 16.97 28.67
CA PRO A 379 1.23 17.83 29.62
C PRO A 379 -0.17 18.18 29.15
N ALA A 380 -1.10 18.29 30.10
CA ALA A 380 -2.42 18.82 29.83
C ALA A 380 -2.31 20.27 29.35
N GLY A 381 -3.19 20.69 28.45
CA GLY A 381 -3.20 22.06 27.97
C GLY A 381 -4.57 22.52 27.51
N ILE A 382 -4.69 23.84 27.39
CA ILE A 382 -5.85 24.49 26.79
C ILE A 382 -5.33 25.47 25.74
N CYS A 383 -5.82 25.31 24.52
CA CYS A 383 -5.59 26.21 23.41
C CYS A 383 -6.74 27.23 23.35
N TYR A 384 -6.40 28.52 23.20
CA TYR A 384 -7.34 29.64 23.14
C TYR A 384 -7.16 30.41 21.83
N VAL A 385 -8.24 30.90 21.23
CA VAL A 385 -8.16 31.85 20.09
C VAL A 385 -7.28 33.05 20.45
N ASP A 386 -7.53 33.64 21.63
CA ASP A 386 -6.66 34.62 22.26
C ASP A 386 -6.28 34.14 23.68
N PRO A 387 -5.01 33.71 23.90
CA PRO A 387 -4.54 33.27 25.22
C PRO A 387 -4.51 34.33 26.32
N ARG A 388 -4.77 35.60 25.98
CA ARG A 388 -4.88 36.70 26.94
C ARG A 388 -6.27 36.79 27.57
N ASP A 389 -7.30 36.31 26.86
CA ASP A 389 -8.69 36.31 27.31
C ASP A 389 -9.13 34.89 27.73
N THR A 390 -8.64 34.46 28.89
CA THR A 390 -8.95 33.11 29.41
C THR A 390 -10.34 32.99 30.05
N LEU A 391 -11.06 34.10 30.21
CA LEU A 391 -12.35 34.15 30.89
C LEU A 391 -13.53 34.23 29.92
N ARG A 392 -13.25 34.29 28.61
CA ARG A 392 -14.28 34.32 27.57
C ARG A 392 -15.17 33.09 27.66
N ALA A 393 -16.48 33.32 27.71
CA ALA A 393 -17.45 32.25 27.67
C ALA A 393 -17.40 31.55 26.31
N ASP A 394 -17.28 30.22 26.33
CA ASP A 394 -17.22 29.39 25.13
C ASP A 394 -18.30 28.30 25.12
N PRO A 395 -19.59 28.68 25.04
CA PRO A 395 -20.70 27.73 25.15
C PRO A 395 -20.79 26.75 23.97
N THR A 396 -19.99 26.95 22.92
CA THR A 396 -20.06 26.23 21.64
C THR A 396 -18.69 25.71 21.15
N ASN A 397 -17.65 25.73 21.99
CA ASN A 397 -16.28 25.33 21.63
C ASN A 397 -15.73 26.04 20.38
N LEU A 398 -16.00 27.35 20.26
CA LEU A 398 -15.52 28.21 19.16
C LEU A 398 -14.29 29.04 19.55
N TYR A 399 -13.92 29.05 20.83
CA TYR A 399 -12.83 29.87 21.36
C TYR A 399 -11.71 29.05 22.00
N THR A 400 -11.99 27.82 22.41
CA THR A 400 -11.07 26.98 23.18
C THR A 400 -11.15 25.51 22.83
N GLU A 401 -10.01 24.83 22.91
CA GLU A 401 -9.89 23.38 22.75
C GLU A 401 -8.91 22.85 23.81
N ALA A 402 -9.27 21.77 24.49
CA ALA A 402 -8.46 21.17 25.55
C ALA A 402 -7.97 19.77 25.15
N GLY A 403 -6.74 19.43 25.53
CA GLY A 403 -6.07 18.19 25.12
C GLY A 403 -4.80 17.89 25.92
N ASN A 404 -4.10 16.84 25.55
CA ASN A 404 -2.77 16.52 26.09
C ASN A 404 -1.75 16.69 24.98
N PHE A 405 -0.85 17.64 25.17
CA PHE A 405 -0.08 18.18 24.06
C PHE A 405 1.34 17.63 24.04
N GLU A 406 1.78 17.25 22.86
CA GLU A 406 3.16 16.93 22.58
C GLU A 406 3.80 18.07 21.79
N LYS A 407 5.02 18.46 22.17
CA LYS A 407 5.78 19.46 21.43
C LYS A 407 6.19 18.87 20.08
N ILE A 408 5.87 19.57 18.99
CA ILE A 408 6.33 19.20 17.65
C ILE A 408 7.81 19.53 17.52
N ASP A 409 8.58 18.64 16.90
CA ASP A 409 10.00 18.90 16.60
C ASP A 409 10.12 20.15 15.71
N GLN A 410 11.04 21.03 16.08
CA GLN A 410 11.32 22.25 15.33
C GLN A 410 11.91 21.94 13.94
N ALA A 411 12.46 20.75 13.72
CA ALA A 411 12.91 20.31 12.40
C ALA A 411 11.75 20.04 11.41
N SER A 412 10.53 19.76 11.92
CA SER A 412 9.37 19.39 11.10
C SER A 412 8.59 20.59 10.55
N TYR A 413 8.95 21.82 10.94
CA TYR A 413 8.26 23.03 10.50
C TYR A 413 9.17 24.26 10.38
N TYR A 414 8.77 25.18 9.50
CA TYR A 414 9.39 26.49 9.32
C TYR A 414 8.38 27.60 9.60
N VAL A 415 8.79 28.61 10.37
CA VAL A 415 7.97 29.79 10.67
C VAL A 415 8.51 31.01 9.93
N ASN A 416 7.65 31.67 9.16
CA ASN A 416 7.99 32.96 8.58
C ASN A 416 7.76 34.07 9.61
N PRO A 417 8.82 34.74 10.10
CA PRO A 417 8.69 35.65 11.22
C PRO A 417 7.97 36.97 10.90
N THR A 418 7.93 37.39 9.64
CA THR A 418 7.37 38.68 9.21
C THR A 418 6.03 38.56 8.49
N SER A 419 5.74 37.37 7.95
CA SER A 419 4.45 37.05 7.33
C SER A 419 3.55 36.21 8.25
N PHE A 420 4.03 35.84 9.44
CA PHE A 420 3.27 35.22 10.52
C PHE A 420 2.56 33.92 10.17
N TYR A 421 3.18 33.07 9.35
CA TYR A 421 2.67 31.73 9.04
C TYR A 421 3.69 30.65 9.37
N VAL A 422 3.21 29.43 9.54
CA VAL A 422 4.01 28.21 9.67
C VAL A 422 3.76 27.26 8.51
N VAL A 423 4.80 26.60 8.05
CA VAL A 423 4.76 25.54 7.05
C VAL A 423 5.33 24.27 7.63
N PHE A 424 4.60 23.17 7.54
CA PHE A 424 5.09 21.84 7.88
C PHE A 424 5.80 21.23 6.67
N THR A 425 7.01 20.73 6.88
CA THR A 425 7.81 20.09 5.82
C THR A 425 7.41 18.64 5.57
N GLU A 426 6.66 18.06 6.49
CA GLU A 426 6.07 16.72 6.42
C GLU A 426 4.64 16.76 6.98
N GLN A 427 3.81 15.76 6.69
CA GLN A 427 2.46 15.74 7.21
C GLN A 427 2.46 15.26 8.67
N VAL A 428 2.50 16.22 9.60
CA VAL A 428 2.55 15.96 11.04
C VAL A 428 1.16 15.84 11.66
N LEU A 429 0.16 16.56 11.13
CA LEU A 429 -1.16 16.68 11.75
C LEU A 429 -2.23 15.77 11.12
N GLY A 430 -2.96 15.05 11.97
CA GLY A 430 -4.23 14.40 11.72
C GLY A 430 -5.40 15.39 11.49
N ASP A 431 -6.55 14.87 11.05
CA ASP A 431 -7.73 15.72 10.82
C ASP A 431 -8.37 16.16 12.15
N ASP A 432 -8.33 15.29 13.16
CA ASP A 432 -8.87 15.52 14.50
C ASP A 432 -7.89 16.17 15.48
N ASP A 433 -6.62 16.34 15.10
CA ASP A 433 -5.59 16.86 15.99
C ASP A 433 -5.79 18.34 16.29
N ILE A 434 -5.51 18.75 17.52
CA ILE A 434 -5.49 20.18 17.89
C ILE A 434 -4.08 20.70 17.70
N LEU A 435 -3.93 21.84 17.01
CA LEU A 435 -2.65 22.56 16.91
C LEU A 435 -2.67 23.78 17.82
N GLY A 436 -1.77 23.77 18.80
CA GLY A 436 -1.51 24.88 19.71
C GLY A 436 -0.13 25.51 19.47
N ALA A 437 0.00 26.81 19.73
CA ALA A 437 1.26 27.54 19.59
C ALA A 437 1.58 28.37 20.84
N PHE A 438 2.83 28.34 21.28
CA PHE A 438 3.41 29.34 22.16
C PHE A 438 4.28 30.28 21.33
N ILE A 439 4.03 31.59 21.37
CA ILE A 439 4.66 32.55 20.46
C ILE A 439 5.25 33.72 21.25
N VAL A 440 6.49 34.08 20.95
CA VAL A 440 7.12 35.31 21.43
C VAL A 440 7.26 36.26 20.25
N VAL A 441 6.71 37.45 20.38
CA VAL A 441 6.64 38.47 19.33
C VAL A 441 7.45 39.68 19.76
N ARG A 442 8.30 40.18 18.87
CA ARG A 442 8.86 41.53 18.98
C ARG A 442 7.91 42.49 18.28
N ARG A 443 7.34 43.41 19.05
CA ARG A 443 6.44 44.44 18.54
C ARG A 443 7.22 45.52 17.77
N ALA A 444 6.52 46.28 16.93
CA ALA A 444 7.10 47.38 16.16
C ALA A 444 7.83 48.43 17.04
N ASP A 445 7.33 48.67 18.26
CA ASP A 445 7.94 49.55 19.26
C ASP A 445 9.13 48.93 20.01
N ARG A 446 9.55 47.72 19.61
CA ARG A 446 10.60 46.87 20.19
C ARG A 446 10.26 46.24 21.53
N SER A 447 9.04 46.39 22.04
CA SER A 447 8.57 45.62 23.20
C SER A 447 8.47 44.13 22.85
N ILE A 448 8.56 43.28 23.87
CA ILE A 448 8.41 41.83 23.74
C ILE A 448 7.05 41.46 24.31
N ASP A 449 6.25 40.78 23.50
CA ASP A 449 4.97 40.22 23.89
C ASP A 449 5.01 38.70 23.80
N THR A 450 4.39 38.03 24.77
CA THR A 450 4.34 36.57 24.87
C THR A 450 2.91 36.09 24.80
N ILE A 451 2.63 35.26 23.81
CA ILE A 451 1.32 34.68 23.53
C ILE A 451 1.31 33.23 24.01
N GLY A 452 0.54 32.99 25.07
CA GLY A 452 0.49 31.70 25.75
C GLY A 452 1.42 31.63 26.96
N ASN A 453 1.40 30.49 27.63
CA ASN A 453 2.21 30.19 28.81
C ASN A 453 2.52 28.69 28.86
N ILE A 454 3.81 28.36 28.82
CA ILE A 454 4.32 26.99 28.92
C ILE A 454 4.98 26.70 30.29
N SER A 455 4.90 27.67 31.21
CA SER A 455 5.41 27.56 32.58
C SER A 455 4.27 27.13 33.51
N GLY A 456 4.33 25.88 33.96
CA GLY A 456 3.35 25.31 34.90
C GLY A 456 2.88 23.92 34.48
N ASP A 457 1.97 23.35 35.28
CA ASP A 457 1.47 21.98 35.08
C ASP A 457 0.50 21.87 33.88
N THR A 458 -0.12 22.98 33.49
CA THR A 458 -1.07 23.07 32.37
C THR A 458 -0.59 24.08 31.35
N LEU A 459 -0.42 23.66 30.10
CA LEU A 459 -0.07 24.54 28.99
C LEU A 459 -1.24 25.47 28.64
N ARG A 460 -0.92 26.73 28.35
CA ARG A 460 -1.84 27.70 27.77
C ARG A 460 -1.31 28.12 26.42
N LEU A 461 -2.00 27.77 25.35
CA LEU A 461 -1.47 27.93 23.99
C LEU A 461 -2.44 28.76 23.14
N LYS A 462 -1.94 29.39 22.08
CA LYS A 462 -2.78 29.94 21.02
C LYS A 462 -3.31 28.80 20.15
N LEU A 463 -4.62 28.76 19.96
CA LEU A 463 -5.27 27.81 19.08
C LEU A 463 -5.03 28.20 17.63
N ILE A 464 -4.43 27.28 16.86
CA ILE A 464 -4.15 27.46 15.43
C ILE A 464 -5.08 26.60 14.58
N LYS A 465 -5.32 25.35 15.00
CA LYS A 465 -6.24 24.40 14.35
C LYS A 465 -7.06 23.70 15.43
N PRO A 466 -8.40 23.69 15.34
CA PRO A 466 -9.23 22.96 16.28
C PRO A 466 -9.49 21.53 15.76
N THR A 467 -10.30 20.77 16.49
CA THR A 467 -10.75 19.44 16.05
C THR A 467 -11.65 19.53 14.81
N SER A 468 -11.87 18.41 14.11
CA SER A 468 -12.73 18.39 12.92
C SER A 468 -14.20 18.76 13.22
N TYR A 469 -14.67 18.48 14.44
CA TYR A 469 -16.05 18.67 14.89
C TYR A 469 -16.45 20.15 15.05
N SER A 470 -15.51 21.02 15.37
CA SER A 470 -15.74 22.44 15.64
C SER A 470 -15.37 23.36 14.47
N ARG A 471 -14.82 22.82 13.36
CA ARG A 471 -13.97 23.55 12.41
C ARG A 471 -14.62 24.70 11.63
N ILE A 472 -15.78 24.52 10.98
CA ILE A 472 -16.31 25.47 9.96
C ILE A 472 -16.69 26.83 10.55
N ASN A 473 -17.22 26.86 11.78
CA ASN A 473 -17.64 28.10 12.44
C ASN A 473 -16.61 28.61 13.46
N HIS A 474 -15.45 27.95 13.55
CA HIS A 474 -14.41 28.33 14.50
C HIS A 474 -13.69 29.60 14.05
N HIS A 475 -13.34 30.47 15.00
CA HIS A 475 -12.62 31.72 14.75
C HIS A 475 -11.20 31.57 14.17
N VAL A 476 -10.72 30.33 14.01
CA VAL A 476 -9.39 30.01 13.47
C VAL A 476 -9.49 29.16 12.20
N TRP A 477 -10.71 28.91 11.69
CA TRP A 477 -10.94 28.16 10.46
C TRP A 477 -10.09 28.68 9.29
N GLU A 478 -10.02 30.00 9.18
CA GLU A 478 -9.32 30.75 8.15
C GLU A 478 -7.79 30.72 8.28
N TYR A 479 -7.24 30.23 9.40
CA TYR A 479 -5.80 30.14 9.53
C TYR A 479 -5.20 29.10 8.60
N GLU A 480 -5.92 28.01 8.29
CA GLU A 480 -5.42 27.03 7.33
C GLU A 480 -5.49 27.56 5.89
N TRP A 481 -4.36 27.49 5.20
CA TRP A 481 -4.29 27.91 3.81
C TRP A 481 -4.94 26.85 2.91
N ARG A 482 -6.04 27.24 2.26
CA ARG A 482 -6.79 26.39 1.29
C ARG A 482 -6.53 26.76 -0.16
N ASN A 483 -5.41 27.44 -0.37
CA ASN A 483 -5.00 28.07 -1.62
C ASN A 483 -3.62 27.61 -2.10
N VAL A 484 -3.12 26.48 -1.57
CA VAL A 484 -1.78 25.97 -1.84
C VAL A 484 -1.85 24.58 -2.42
N TYR A 485 -1.09 24.30 -3.48
CA TYR A 485 -1.09 23.03 -4.19
C TYR A 485 0.34 22.51 -4.31
N LEU A 486 0.54 21.21 -4.07
CA LEU A 486 1.86 20.61 -4.27
C LEU A 486 2.07 20.29 -5.74
N LEU A 487 3.06 20.93 -6.37
CA LEU A 487 3.51 20.70 -7.74
C LEU A 487 4.53 19.57 -7.83
N SER A 488 5.42 19.46 -6.84
CA SER A 488 6.44 18.40 -6.77
C SER A 488 6.79 18.11 -5.32
N SER A 489 7.15 16.87 -4.99
CA SER A 489 7.68 16.50 -3.67
C SER A 489 9.16 16.85 -3.49
N ALA A 490 9.80 17.39 -4.53
CA ALA A 490 11.19 17.84 -4.54
C ALA A 490 11.28 19.28 -5.04
N SER A 491 12.45 19.90 -4.85
CA SER A 491 12.74 21.22 -5.42
C SER A 491 12.50 21.20 -6.93
N LEU A 492 11.73 22.15 -7.43
CA LEU A 492 11.43 22.26 -8.86
C LEU A 492 12.23 23.38 -9.51
N ASP A 493 12.62 23.19 -10.78
CA ASP A 493 13.11 24.29 -11.63
C ASP A 493 11.90 25.02 -12.22
N PRO A 494 11.62 26.27 -11.81
CA PRO A 494 10.45 27.00 -12.31
C PRO A 494 10.54 27.28 -13.81
N SER A 495 11.74 27.27 -14.42
CA SER A 495 11.91 27.64 -15.82
C SER A 495 11.16 26.70 -16.77
N GLY A 496 11.17 25.38 -16.48
CA GLY A 496 10.45 24.35 -17.24
C GLY A 496 9.01 24.09 -16.77
N LEU A 497 8.50 24.85 -15.80
CA LEU A 497 7.16 24.68 -15.27
C LEU A 497 6.12 25.38 -16.16
N GLU A 498 5.09 24.64 -16.54
CA GLU A 498 3.90 25.11 -17.24
C GLU A 498 2.67 24.75 -16.39
N VAL A 499 1.84 25.75 -16.07
CA VAL A 499 0.60 25.57 -15.30
C VAL A 499 -0.51 26.32 -16.00
N ASP A 500 -1.62 25.64 -16.21
CA ASP A 500 -2.87 26.22 -16.70
C ASP A 500 -4.03 25.80 -15.78
N VAL A 501 -5.07 26.62 -15.72
CA VAL A 501 -6.31 26.31 -15.00
C VAL A 501 -7.44 26.17 -15.99
N PHE A 502 -8.19 25.08 -15.86
CA PHE A 502 -9.30 24.73 -16.74
C PHE A 502 -10.59 24.57 -15.93
N ARG A 503 -11.73 24.83 -16.57
CA ARG A 503 -13.05 24.47 -16.04
C ARG A 503 -13.53 23.17 -16.70
N GLY A 504 -13.92 22.20 -15.88
CA GLY A 504 -14.46 20.93 -16.39
C GLY A 504 -14.32 19.77 -15.40
N SER A 505 -14.87 18.62 -15.77
CA SER A 505 -14.71 17.37 -15.03
C SER A 505 -13.64 16.53 -15.75
N THR A 506 -12.43 16.47 -15.21
CA THR A 506 -11.47 15.46 -15.68
C THR A 506 -11.99 14.08 -15.29
N ILE A 507 -12.17 13.20 -16.27
CA ILE A 507 -12.76 11.87 -16.06
C ILE A 507 -11.79 10.97 -15.27
N ASN A 508 -10.48 11.27 -15.27
CA ASN A 508 -9.47 10.49 -14.57
C ASN A 508 -8.33 11.40 -14.04
N TYR A 509 -7.88 11.16 -12.80
CA TYR A 509 -6.89 11.96 -12.07
C TYR A 509 -5.45 11.91 -12.65
N ASN A 510 -5.20 11.03 -13.63
CA ASN A 510 -3.87 10.78 -14.21
C ASN A 510 -3.85 10.85 -15.75
N GLN A 511 -4.85 11.47 -16.38
CA GLN A 511 -4.84 11.70 -17.84
C GLN A 511 -4.94 13.17 -18.18
N GLU A 512 -4.53 13.49 -19.41
CA GLU A 512 -4.45 14.83 -19.97
C GLU A 512 -5.72 15.66 -19.76
N ALA A 513 -5.56 16.98 -19.70
CA ALA A 513 -6.66 17.94 -19.69
C ALA A 513 -7.69 17.56 -20.78
N ASP A 514 -8.98 17.60 -20.43
CA ASP A 514 -10.07 17.37 -21.38
C ASP A 514 -9.83 18.26 -22.62
N PRO A 515 -9.69 17.69 -23.84
CA PRO A 515 -9.40 18.46 -25.05
C PRO A 515 -10.41 19.57 -25.34
N ASN A 516 -11.61 19.49 -24.76
CA ASN A 516 -12.68 20.47 -24.93
C ASN A 516 -12.81 21.43 -23.74
N ALA A 517 -12.02 21.26 -22.68
CA ALA A 517 -12.06 22.16 -21.54
C ALA A 517 -11.43 23.50 -21.89
N LEU A 518 -12.08 24.58 -21.43
CA LEU A 518 -11.62 25.93 -21.64
C LEU A 518 -10.70 26.33 -20.49
N ASN A 519 -9.52 26.88 -20.81
CA ASN A 519 -8.65 27.56 -19.85
C ASN A 519 -8.99 29.06 -19.68
N TYR A 520 -10.14 29.48 -20.21
CA TYR A 520 -10.66 30.83 -20.12
C TYR A 520 -12.16 30.84 -19.80
N GLN A 521 -12.62 31.94 -19.22
CA GLN A 521 -14.02 32.15 -18.90
C GLN A 521 -14.83 32.45 -20.17
N SER A 522 -15.82 31.58 -20.43
CA SER A 522 -16.81 31.77 -21.50
C SER A 522 -17.52 33.12 -21.33
N GLY A 523 -17.60 33.90 -22.41
CA GLY A 523 -18.27 35.21 -22.46
C GLY A 523 -17.33 36.41 -22.54
N ASN A 524 -16.14 36.34 -21.93
CA ASN A 524 -15.15 37.42 -21.99
C ASN A 524 -13.77 36.98 -22.52
N GLY A 525 -13.50 35.67 -22.59
CA GLY A 525 -12.24 35.14 -23.11
C GLY A 525 -11.03 35.31 -22.19
N VAL A 526 -11.24 35.74 -20.94
CA VAL A 526 -10.16 35.98 -19.96
C VAL A 526 -9.69 34.64 -19.41
N LYS A 527 -8.37 34.40 -19.39
CA LYS A 527 -7.78 33.17 -18.84
C LYS A 527 -8.05 33.02 -17.35
N TYR A 528 -8.28 31.79 -16.89
CA TYR A 528 -8.45 31.53 -15.46
C TYR A 528 -7.20 31.84 -14.63
N LEU A 529 -5.99 31.72 -15.19
CA LEU A 529 -4.76 32.16 -14.53
C LEU A 529 -4.83 33.64 -14.11
N GLN A 530 -5.38 34.51 -14.97
CA GLN A 530 -5.54 35.94 -14.70
C GLN A 530 -6.63 36.18 -13.65
N LEU A 531 -7.79 35.54 -13.82
CA LEU A 531 -8.91 35.66 -12.88
C LEU A 531 -8.58 35.20 -11.46
N LEU A 532 -7.68 34.23 -11.33
CA LEU A 532 -7.25 33.66 -10.05
C LEU A 532 -5.96 34.30 -9.50
N GLY A 533 -5.41 35.30 -10.20
CA GLY A 533 -4.25 36.08 -9.77
C GLY A 533 -2.91 35.37 -9.92
N LEU A 534 -2.84 34.29 -10.68
CA LEU A 534 -1.61 33.53 -10.96
C LEU A 534 -0.79 34.15 -12.11
N ASP A 535 -1.39 34.99 -12.94
CA ASP A 535 -0.76 35.74 -14.05
C ASP A 535 -1.03 37.24 -13.83
N ARG A 536 -0.06 37.94 -13.23
CA ARG A 536 -0.18 39.37 -12.90
C ARG A 536 0.96 40.20 -13.45
N TYR A 537 2.07 39.57 -13.80
CA TYR A 537 3.27 40.23 -14.27
C TYR A 537 3.76 39.60 -15.57
N ASP A 538 4.39 40.41 -16.41
CA ASP A 538 5.02 39.92 -17.63
C ASP A 538 6.45 39.42 -17.35
N ALA A 539 7.09 38.87 -18.38
CA ALA A 539 8.51 38.47 -18.33
C ALA A 539 9.50 39.61 -17.92
N SER A 540 9.10 40.88 -18.03
CA SER A 540 9.89 42.05 -17.59
C SER A 540 9.55 42.50 -16.16
N ASN A 541 8.70 41.76 -15.45
CA ASN A 541 8.18 42.06 -14.11
C ASN A 541 7.33 43.34 -14.05
N ALA A 542 6.79 43.80 -15.19
CA ALA A 542 5.76 44.84 -15.22
C ALA A 542 4.41 44.22 -14.86
N ARG A 543 3.52 44.97 -14.18
CA ARG A 543 2.22 44.46 -13.71
C ARG A 543 1.18 44.38 -14.83
N ILE A 544 1.48 43.57 -15.83
CA ILE A 544 0.72 43.33 -17.05
C ILE A 544 0.69 41.81 -17.23
N PRO A 545 -0.48 41.16 -17.23
CA PRO A 545 -0.55 39.73 -17.49
C PRO A 545 -0.10 39.38 -18.91
N ASP A 546 0.68 38.31 -19.08
CA ASP A 546 1.19 37.85 -20.38
C ASP A 546 0.61 36.50 -20.84
N GLY A 547 -0.28 35.93 -20.03
CA GLY A 547 -0.94 34.67 -20.31
C GLY A 547 -0.16 33.45 -19.85
N GLU A 548 0.99 33.62 -19.21
CA GLU A 548 1.76 32.58 -18.53
C GLU A 548 1.67 32.73 -17.01
N ILE A 549 1.99 31.67 -16.28
CA ILE A 549 2.02 31.72 -14.81
C ILE A 549 3.21 32.54 -14.31
N ASP A 550 2.98 33.42 -13.34
CA ASP A 550 4.02 34.14 -12.61
C ASP A 550 4.94 33.14 -11.88
N LYS A 551 6.23 33.11 -12.20
CA LYS A 551 7.23 32.20 -11.57
C LYS A 551 7.97 32.83 -10.39
N ASN A 552 7.40 33.85 -9.76
CA ASN A 552 7.97 34.54 -8.60
C ASN A 552 7.59 33.87 -7.28
N SER A 553 8.27 34.23 -6.18
CA SER A 553 8.07 33.62 -4.85
C SER A 553 6.70 33.85 -4.23
N ASN A 554 5.85 34.72 -4.80
CA ASN A 554 4.49 34.91 -4.31
C ASN A 554 3.52 33.89 -4.89
N VAL A 555 3.89 33.25 -6.01
CA VAL A 555 3.05 32.28 -6.72
C VAL A 555 3.68 30.88 -6.69
N ILE A 556 5.01 30.77 -6.79
CA ILE A 556 5.72 29.49 -6.76
C ILE A 556 6.78 29.49 -5.66
N ASP A 557 6.63 28.59 -4.70
CA ASP A 557 7.73 28.20 -3.82
C ASP A 557 8.49 27.03 -4.45
N ALA A 558 9.57 27.34 -5.16
CA ALA A 558 10.37 26.36 -5.85
C ALA A 558 11.07 25.37 -4.91
N SER A 559 11.34 25.78 -3.67
CA SER A 559 12.07 24.97 -2.68
C SER A 559 11.19 23.88 -2.10
N LEU A 560 9.92 24.20 -1.83
CA LEU A 560 8.92 23.27 -1.30
C LEU A 560 8.06 22.63 -2.39
N GLY A 561 8.25 23.05 -3.63
CA GLY A 561 7.47 22.58 -4.77
C GLY A 561 6.00 22.95 -4.68
N LEU A 562 5.68 24.15 -4.16
CA LEU A 562 4.31 24.61 -3.92
C LEU A 562 3.89 25.69 -4.92
N LEU A 563 2.64 25.59 -5.37
CA LEU A 563 1.90 26.66 -6.02
C LEU A 563 1.02 27.34 -4.96
N ILE A 564 1.08 28.66 -4.88
CA ILE A 564 0.36 29.48 -3.92
C ILE A 564 -0.49 30.48 -4.70
N PHE A 565 -1.82 30.35 -4.59
CA PHE A 565 -2.71 31.39 -5.11
C PHE A 565 -2.64 32.62 -4.20
N PRO A 566 -2.67 33.86 -4.74
CA PRO A 566 -2.58 35.05 -3.88
C PRO A 566 -3.78 35.23 -2.93
N ASP A 567 -4.97 34.78 -3.34
CA ASP A 567 -6.16 34.76 -2.47
C ASP A 567 -6.17 33.47 -1.63
N ARG A 568 -6.66 33.54 -0.39
CA ARG A 568 -6.95 32.38 0.48
C ARG A 568 -8.11 31.53 -0.05
N HIS A 569 -8.97 32.14 -0.86
CA HIS A 569 -10.18 31.54 -1.43
C HIS A 569 -10.21 31.68 -2.96
N PRO A 570 -9.22 31.14 -3.69
CA PRO A 570 -9.09 31.41 -5.13
C PRO A 570 -10.36 31.13 -5.93
N PHE A 571 -11.08 30.04 -5.61
CA PHE A 571 -12.29 29.65 -6.34
C PHE A 571 -13.58 30.27 -5.78
N ASP A 572 -13.49 31.13 -4.76
CA ASP A 572 -14.59 31.95 -4.25
C ASP A 572 -14.08 33.37 -3.93
N SER A 573 -13.18 33.86 -4.78
CA SER A 573 -12.42 35.08 -4.54
C SER A 573 -13.29 36.32 -4.63
N ARG A 574 -13.12 37.23 -3.68
CA ARG A 574 -13.63 38.61 -3.78
C ARG A 574 -12.61 39.58 -4.35
N LEU A 575 -11.36 39.15 -4.48
CA LEU A 575 -10.28 39.94 -5.05
C LEU A 575 -10.45 40.06 -6.56
N LEU A 576 -9.97 41.19 -7.09
CA LEU A 576 -10.01 41.50 -8.51
C LEU A 576 -8.59 41.73 -9.00
N TYR A 577 -8.23 41.04 -10.08
CA TYR A 577 -6.94 41.16 -10.73
C TYR A 577 -7.10 41.85 -12.08
N ALA A 578 -6.07 42.60 -12.47
CA ALA A 578 -6.04 43.27 -13.77
C ALA A 578 -5.90 42.21 -14.87
N ILE A 579 -6.65 42.36 -15.97
CA ILE A 579 -6.67 41.39 -17.09
C ILE A 579 -5.97 41.91 -18.36
N GLY A 580 -5.21 43.01 -18.23
CA GLY A 580 -4.50 43.65 -19.34
C GLY A 580 -3.95 45.02 -18.98
N THR A 581 -3.50 45.78 -19.98
CA THR A 581 -2.80 47.08 -19.80
C THR A 581 -3.70 48.22 -19.32
N ASN A 582 -5.02 48.13 -19.54
CA ASN A 582 -5.96 49.19 -19.21
C ASN A 582 -6.43 49.15 -17.74
N GLY A 583 -6.01 48.14 -16.98
CA GLY A 583 -6.43 47.95 -15.59
C GLY A 583 -7.84 47.40 -15.42
N ASP A 584 -8.48 46.93 -16.49
CA ASP A 584 -9.78 46.26 -16.43
C ASP A 584 -9.71 45.04 -15.52
N THR A 585 -10.82 44.76 -14.82
CA THR A 585 -10.92 43.62 -13.91
C THR A 585 -12.21 42.87 -14.14
N VAL A 586 -12.17 41.55 -14.01
CA VAL A 586 -13.34 40.69 -14.19
C VAL A 586 -13.43 39.69 -13.04
N ARG A 587 -14.66 39.39 -12.61
CA ARG A 587 -14.91 38.36 -11.59
C ARG A 587 -14.98 36.97 -12.21
N LEU A 588 -14.56 35.99 -11.43
CA LEU A 588 -14.87 34.58 -11.69
C LEU A 588 -16.40 34.40 -11.68
N ALA A 589 -16.95 33.94 -12.80
CA ALA A 589 -18.40 33.83 -12.99
C ALA A 589 -19.01 32.68 -12.19
N GLU A 590 -18.28 31.57 -12.07
CA GLU A 590 -18.74 30.39 -11.34
C GLU A 590 -17.79 30.08 -10.19
N THR A 591 -18.21 30.38 -8.98
CA THR A 591 -17.42 30.10 -7.78
C THR A 591 -17.69 28.69 -7.22
N VAL A 592 -16.84 28.26 -6.29
CA VAL A 592 -16.91 26.99 -5.55
C VAL A 592 -16.74 27.26 -4.03
N PRO A 593 -17.73 27.90 -3.38
CA PRO A 593 -17.67 28.24 -1.95
C PRO A 593 -17.62 27.00 -1.04
N GLU A 594 -18.09 25.84 -1.51
CA GLU A 594 -18.17 24.61 -0.71
C GLU A 594 -16.78 24.14 -0.25
N ILE A 595 -15.72 24.39 -1.01
CA ILE A 595 -14.33 24.05 -0.63
C ILE A 595 -13.92 24.72 0.69
N TYR A 596 -14.50 25.89 0.98
CA TYR A 596 -14.15 26.73 2.13
C TYR A 596 -15.22 26.71 3.22
N THR A 597 -16.42 26.23 2.92
CA THR A 597 -17.57 26.25 3.84
C THR A 597 -18.03 24.84 4.27
N GLN A 598 -17.43 23.78 3.72
CA GLN A 598 -17.77 22.39 4.03
C GLN A 598 -16.52 21.60 4.43
N THR A 599 -16.66 20.69 5.39
CA THR A 599 -15.61 19.74 5.81
C THR A 599 -15.81 18.35 5.22
N THR A 600 -17.01 18.04 4.73
CA THR A 600 -17.34 16.74 4.16
C THR A 600 -16.74 16.57 2.77
N GLU A 601 -15.83 15.62 2.60
CA GLU A 601 -15.14 15.41 1.32
C GLU A 601 -16.08 15.12 0.15
N SER A 602 -17.13 14.33 0.35
CA SER A 602 -18.09 14.03 -0.72
C SER A 602 -18.81 15.28 -1.24
N ILE A 603 -19.11 16.23 -0.37
CA ILE A 603 -19.75 17.51 -0.74
C ILE A 603 -18.76 18.38 -1.52
N THR A 604 -17.56 18.57 -0.99
CA THR A 604 -16.53 19.38 -1.66
C THR A 604 -16.14 18.82 -3.02
N ARG A 605 -15.97 17.49 -3.15
CA ARG A 605 -15.67 16.81 -4.42
C ARG A 605 -16.80 16.95 -5.44
N ALA A 606 -18.06 16.87 -5.01
CA ALA A 606 -19.21 17.07 -5.88
C ALA A 606 -19.33 18.53 -6.38
N ALA A 607 -18.87 19.50 -5.57
CA ALA A 607 -18.90 20.92 -5.91
C ALA A 607 -17.73 21.36 -6.82
N SER A 608 -16.63 20.59 -6.87
CA SER A 608 -15.44 20.84 -7.70
C SER A 608 -15.78 21.18 -9.15
N LYS A 609 -15.25 22.29 -9.67
CA LYS A 609 -15.48 22.75 -11.07
C LYS A 609 -14.20 22.95 -11.86
N TYR A 610 -13.08 23.17 -11.18
CA TYR A 610 -11.82 23.55 -11.80
C TYR A 610 -10.74 22.51 -11.56
N TYR A 611 -9.77 22.50 -12.47
CA TYR A 611 -8.56 21.71 -12.32
C TYR A 611 -7.35 22.45 -12.88
N LEU A 612 -6.20 22.17 -12.27
CA LEU A 612 -4.89 22.65 -12.67
C LEU A 612 -4.25 21.58 -13.54
N SER A 613 -3.80 21.95 -14.73
CA SER A 613 -2.89 21.15 -15.54
C SER A 613 -1.48 21.62 -15.26
N ILE A 614 -0.63 20.70 -14.80
CA ILE A 614 0.76 20.97 -14.45
C ILE A 614 1.63 20.13 -15.37
N ALA A 615 2.53 20.77 -16.09
CA ALA A 615 3.56 20.11 -16.87
C ALA A 615 4.94 20.62 -16.43
N THR A 616 5.87 19.70 -16.19
CA THR A 616 7.27 20.04 -15.92
C THR A 616 8.14 19.49 -17.03
N LYS A 617 8.93 20.38 -17.64
CA LYS A 617 9.97 20.04 -18.62
C LYS A 617 11.29 19.88 -17.89
N GLU A 618 11.79 18.66 -17.74
CA GLU A 618 13.17 18.45 -17.31
C GLU A 618 14.14 18.82 -18.44
N ARG A 619 15.39 19.23 -18.14
CA ARG A 619 16.41 19.36 -19.19
C ARG A 619 16.86 17.97 -19.58
N GLY A 620 16.67 17.62 -20.85
CA GLY A 620 16.85 16.26 -21.37
C GLY A 620 18.23 15.68 -21.09
N ASN A 621 18.25 14.55 -20.38
CA ASN A 621 19.28 13.54 -20.57
C ASN A 621 19.09 12.88 -21.94
N SER A 622 20.17 12.40 -22.55
CA SER A 622 20.18 11.66 -23.83
C SER A 622 19.53 10.27 -23.74
N VAL A 623 18.73 10.01 -22.72
CA VAL A 623 18.11 8.73 -22.39
C VAL A 623 16.62 8.99 -22.22
N ILE A 624 15.81 8.30 -23.02
CA ILE A 624 14.36 8.29 -22.90
C ILE A 624 14.01 7.34 -21.77
N ASP A 625 13.42 7.86 -20.69
CA ASP A 625 12.81 7.03 -19.66
C ASP A 625 11.41 6.61 -20.14
N LEU A 626 11.19 5.31 -20.28
CA LEU A 626 9.89 4.74 -20.66
C LEU A 626 8.91 4.69 -19.49
N GLN A 627 9.30 5.21 -18.30
CA GLN A 627 8.53 5.25 -17.06
C GLN A 627 7.99 3.89 -16.59
N SER A 628 8.52 2.82 -17.16
CA SER A 628 8.14 1.44 -16.91
C SER A 628 9.37 0.63 -16.54
N THR A 629 9.22 -0.22 -15.52
CA THR A 629 10.29 -1.10 -15.06
C THR A 629 9.97 -2.53 -15.48
N ASN A 630 11.00 -3.32 -15.82
CA ASN A 630 10.88 -4.71 -16.26
C ASN A 630 10.16 -4.89 -17.61
N ILE A 631 10.47 -4.03 -18.58
CA ILE A 631 9.98 -4.12 -19.97
C ILE A 631 10.43 -5.45 -20.59
N ILE A 632 9.55 -6.08 -21.37
CA ILE A 632 9.86 -7.33 -22.07
C ILE A 632 10.79 -7.01 -23.25
N GLU A 633 11.98 -7.61 -23.26
CA GLU A 633 12.99 -7.35 -24.29
C GLU A 633 12.46 -7.59 -25.72
N GLY A 634 12.53 -6.56 -26.55
CA GLY A 634 12.07 -6.58 -27.94
C GLY A 634 10.55 -6.42 -28.10
N SER A 635 9.85 -6.04 -27.05
CA SER A 635 8.45 -5.57 -27.10
C SER A 635 8.33 -4.10 -27.45
N GLU A 636 9.44 -3.36 -27.41
CA GLU A 636 9.49 -1.93 -27.70
C GLU A 636 9.27 -1.71 -29.20
N ILE A 637 8.35 -0.81 -29.54
CA ILE A 637 8.13 -0.35 -30.90
C ILE A 637 8.30 1.16 -30.90
N VAL A 638 9.38 1.64 -31.52
CA VAL A 638 9.60 3.08 -31.69
C VAL A 638 9.08 3.47 -33.05
N THR A 639 8.13 4.41 -33.10
CA THR A 639 7.67 4.99 -34.36
C THR A 639 8.08 6.46 -34.44
N TYR A 640 8.57 6.87 -35.60
CA TYR A 640 8.92 8.24 -35.93
C TYR A 640 8.16 8.65 -37.20
N ASN A 641 7.32 9.69 -37.10
CA ASN A 641 6.47 10.16 -38.20
C ASN A 641 5.63 9.05 -38.86
N GLY A 642 5.13 8.10 -38.07
CA GLY A 642 4.32 6.97 -38.54
C GLY A 642 5.11 5.83 -39.18
N ALA A 643 6.45 5.87 -39.17
CA ALA A 643 7.32 4.76 -39.58
C ALA A 643 8.01 4.13 -38.36
N THR A 644 8.00 2.81 -38.26
CA THR A 644 8.76 2.08 -37.22
C THR A 644 10.27 2.18 -37.49
N LEU A 645 11.06 2.47 -36.46
CA LEU A 645 12.52 2.57 -36.53
C LEU A 645 13.23 1.21 -36.43
#